data_AF-A0A4P2R4J7-F1
#
_entry.id   AF-A0A4P2R4J7-F1
#
_cell.length_a   1.000
_cell.length_b   1.000
_cell.length_c   1.000
_cell.angle_alpha   90.00
_cell.angle_beta   90.00
_cell.angle_gamma   90.00
#
_symmetry.space_group_name_H-M   'P 1'
#
loop_
_entity.id
_entity.type
_entity.pdbx_description
1 polymer ?
#
loop_
_entity_poly.entity_id
_entity_poly.type
_entity_poly.pdbx_seq_one_letter_code
_entity_poly.pdbx_strand_id
1 'polypeptide(L)'
;MRLDPVSRLDVASEEGRPPSPAVPPSGLARFAASGQGADAERELRARRFLWASAPAAQDGQLRAALDEAVELALAMRGALPPRVQEGAPLEAVIADQVFRARALGAAGLAVGLPRLAGGARGALPPEDSATLLAWLGAAREAPVALVFDEGDRSAQVLAPVPLADLVERNASEGHGAASHIRAQVRSLAQREPERSLAAREPERSLAAREPERSLAQREPEHSLAQREPERPLRPTQPSAAAPAPNEALPAEPAASEAPAAPASPAAPASPAAAEGRTEARPRGVLPPRSSRLRRPDAPAAVLSSGRGPGAAPAQGAGSPPAANETLAMALASVDPGAAPADPGVAPADPGAPPANPGAALDGAGTTLRPPRAAHEATPIAPAAPVAPAAPIAPVAEAAHADNDALPPTRRERKAPRNRILSAAEWRALAVELDNARGPKPVRVIEQLFATHYTPLLGATLTGEADAAVRGVVDSWRTSFEHSYREAFSALRVTGKRPPMVFDAPDIAARIARLNGARGVKLLLVDAMRFDLGERVAAHLKEIMMDRAILVERSLLWAALPPTTTAQISLLARGPDGLRETMPPSEAEPAIARGRAVATLRRERVGSRELMKLDLVEARLRAAGPPFAERIEAIAEEVADVVARFMASLPPRTLLLVFGDHGFRMTPMGDGTATGPASQGGGSPEEVLVPAQAWLVGGVH
;
A
#
# COMPACT_ATOMS: atom_id res chain seq x y z
N MET A 1 26.78 78.14 -1.34
CA MET A 1 26.87 76.67 -1.31
C MET A 1 25.48 76.11 -1.62
N ARG A 2 25.22 75.78 -2.89
CA ARG A 2 24.05 75.02 -3.34
C ARG A 2 24.59 73.68 -3.83
N LEU A 3 24.06 72.58 -3.30
CA LEU A 3 24.42 71.23 -3.70
C LEU A 3 23.45 70.79 -4.80
N ASP A 4 23.99 70.47 -5.98
CA ASP A 4 23.29 69.75 -7.05
C ASP A 4 23.34 68.24 -6.77
N PRO A 5 22.29 67.47 -7.10
CA PRO A 5 22.34 66.01 -7.06
C PRO A 5 22.83 65.46 -8.41
N VAL A 6 23.98 64.77 -8.36
CA VAL A 6 24.54 63.99 -9.47
C VAL A 6 23.70 62.73 -9.68
N SER A 7 22.93 62.72 -10.77
CA SER A 7 22.42 61.50 -11.39
C SER A 7 23.29 61.16 -12.59
N ARG A 8 23.92 59.98 -12.58
CA ARG A 8 24.36 59.16 -13.73
C ARG A 8 25.61 58.37 -13.36
N LEU A 9 25.45 57.07 -13.18
CA LEU A 9 26.37 56.00 -13.62
C LEU A 9 25.78 54.69 -13.08
N ASP A 10 25.26 53.85 -13.97
CA ASP A 10 25.35 52.39 -13.93
C ASP A 10 24.53 51.80 -15.09
N VAL A 11 25.18 51.73 -16.26
CA VAL A 11 24.75 50.90 -17.40
C VAL A 11 26.01 50.22 -17.93
N ALA A 12 26.45 49.17 -17.23
CA ALA A 12 27.39 48.16 -17.75
C ALA A 12 27.53 47.03 -16.72
N SER A 13 26.68 45.99 -16.81
CA SER A 13 26.95 44.60 -16.40
C SER A 13 25.68 43.74 -16.52
N GLU A 14 25.28 43.37 -17.75
CA GLU A 14 24.30 42.29 -18.01
C GLU A 14 24.91 41.14 -18.84
N GLU A 15 26.24 41.02 -18.88
CA GLU A 15 26.91 39.84 -19.44
C GLU A 15 27.23 38.86 -18.29
N GLY A 16 26.25 38.01 -17.94
CA GLY A 16 26.48 36.98 -16.94
C GLY A 16 25.26 36.20 -16.45
N ARG A 17 24.05 36.47 -16.96
CA ARG A 17 22.88 35.69 -16.56
C ARG A 17 22.94 34.30 -17.22
N PRO A 18 23.00 33.19 -16.46
CA PRO A 18 22.90 31.86 -17.04
C PRO A 18 21.57 31.75 -17.82
N PRO A 19 21.56 31.14 -19.00
CA PRO A 19 20.34 31.00 -19.79
C PRO A 19 19.27 30.31 -18.95
N SER A 20 18.05 30.87 -18.93
CA SER A 20 16.91 30.26 -18.26
C SER A 20 16.79 28.78 -18.63
N PRO A 21 16.52 27.87 -17.67
CA PRO A 21 16.41 26.45 -17.96
C PRO A 21 15.38 26.24 -19.07
N ALA A 22 15.80 25.58 -20.15
CA ALA A 22 14.94 25.31 -21.29
C ALA A 22 13.67 24.58 -20.81
N VAL A 23 12.51 25.12 -21.14
CA VAL A 23 11.21 24.50 -20.84
C VAL A 23 11.26 23.07 -21.36
N PRO A 24 10.94 22.05 -20.53
CA PRO A 24 10.97 20.67 -20.98
C PRO A 24 10.02 20.51 -22.17
N PRO A 25 10.43 19.81 -23.24
CA PRO A 25 9.57 19.63 -24.39
C PRO A 25 8.30 18.89 -23.97
N SER A 26 7.15 19.39 -24.41
CA SER A 26 5.89 18.66 -24.29
C SER A 26 5.99 17.34 -25.05
N GLY A 27 5.27 16.32 -24.59
CA GLY A 27 5.09 15.11 -25.38
C GLY A 27 4.31 15.39 -26.67
N LEU A 28 4.35 14.42 -27.58
CA LEU A 28 3.84 14.54 -28.95
C LEU A 28 3.47 13.14 -29.46
N ALA A 29 2.39 13.02 -30.20
CA ALA A 29 2.10 11.87 -31.03
C ALA A 29 1.94 12.33 -32.48
N ARG A 30 2.59 11.67 -33.45
CA ARG A 30 2.45 11.98 -34.88
C ARG A 30 2.64 10.77 -35.78
N PHE A 31 2.14 10.89 -37.01
CA PHE A 31 2.44 9.96 -38.09
C PHE A 31 3.67 10.42 -38.88
N ALA A 32 4.43 9.46 -39.40
CA ALA A 32 5.51 9.67 -40.34
C ALA A 32 5.27 8.83 -41.59
N ALA A 33 5.58 9.35 -42.77
CA ALA A 33 5.42 8.61 -44.01
C ALA A 33 6.21 7.28 -43.94
N SER A 34 5.68 6.22 -44.56
CA SER A 34 6.31 4.91 -44.48
C SER A 34 7.76 4.97 -44.98
N GLY A 35 8.69 4.49 -44.14
CA GLY A 35 10.14 4.58 -44.40
C GLY A 35 10.82 5.88 -43.94
N GLN A 36 10.08 6.91 -43.52
CA GLN A 36 10.64 8.13 -42.91
C GLN A 36 10.87 8.03 -41.40
N GLY A 37 10.74 6.84 -40.80
CA GLY A 37 11.05 6.63 -39.38
C GLY A 37 12.47 7.10 -39.01
N ALA A 38 13.44 6.94 -39.92
CA ALA A 38 14.81 7.40 -39.72
C ALA A 38 14.94 8.94 -39.67
N ASP A 39 14.09 9.68 -40.38
CA ASP A 39 14.05 11.15 -40.31
C ASP A 39 13.47 11.61 -38.98
N ALA A 40 12.36 10.99 -38.54
CA ALA A 40 11.75 11.28 -37.25
C ALA A 40 12.70 10.96 -36.08
N GLU A 41 13.43 9.84 -36.17
CA GLU A 41 14.48 9.45 -35.24
C GLU A 41 15.62 10.48 -35.18
N ARG A 42 16.11 10.93 -36.34
CA ARG A 42 17.14 12.00 -36.42
C ARG A 42 16.65 13.29 -35.77
N GLU A 43 15.44 13.72 -36.09
CA GLU A 43 14.84 14.94 -35.54
C GLU A 43 14.68 14.86 -34.01
N LEU A 44 14.10 13.79 -33.49
CA LEU A 44 13.85 13.63 -32.06
C LEU A 44 15.14 13.47 -31.26
N ARG A 45 16.16 12.80 -31.82
CA ARG A 45 17.50 12.77 -31.21
C ARG A 45 18.17 14.13 -31.20
N ALA A 46 18.01 14.95 -32.25
CA ALA A 46 18.50 16.33 -32.25
C ALA A 46 17.84 17.18 -31.15
N ARG A 47 16.58 16.86 -30.81
CA ARG A 47 15.85 17.42 -29.66
C ARG A 47 16.16 16.72 -28.32
N ARG A 48 17.20 15.88 -28.29
CA ARG A 48 17.70 15.14 -27.12
C ARG A 48 16.73 14.10 -26.55
N PHE A 49 15.78 13.58 -27.32
CA PHE A 49 15.00 12.42 -26.86
C PHE A 49 15.84 11.14 -26.92
N LEU A 50 15.63 10.24 -25.96
CA LEU A 50 16.10 8.87 -26.05
C LEU A 50 15.17 8.10 -27.00
N TRP A 51 15.68 7.63 -28.13
CA TRP A 51 14.90 6.91 -29.13
C TRP A 51 14.94 5.40 -28.91
N ALA A 52 13.77 4.76 -28.88
CA ALA A 52 13.57 3.32 -28.93
C ALA A 52 12.75 2.97 -30.19
N SER A 53 13.20 1.97 -30.96
CA SER A 53 12.47 1.46 -32.12
C SER A 53 11.90 0.10 -31.76
N ALA A 54 10.57 0.00 -31.66
CA ALA A 54 9.94 -1.27 -31.36
C ALA A 54 9.92 -2.19 -32.59
N PRO A 55 10.29 -3.47 -32.45
CA PRO A 55 10.18 -4.43 -33.54
C PRO A 55 8.72 -4.72 -33.87
N ALA A 56 8.47 -5.32 -35.02
CA ALA A 56 7.14 -5.82 -35.35
C ALA A 56 6.66 -6.81 -34.27
N ALA A 57 5.46 -6.57 -33.73
CA ALA A 57 4.84 -7.40 -32.71
C ALA A 57 3.80 -8.32 -33.33
N GLN A 58 3.60 -9.50 -32.73
CA GLN A 58 2.41 -10.31 -32.99
C GLN A 58 1.19 -9.68 -32.32
N ASP A 59 0.00 -9.99 -32.82
CA ASP A 59 -1.27 -9.56 -32.24
C ASP A 59 -1.31 -9.84 -30.72
N GLY A 60 -1.58 -8.80 -29.93
CA GLY A 60 -1.66 -8.86 -28.47
C GLY A 60 -0.31 -8.77 -27.75
N GLN A 61 0.81 -8.66 -28.49
CA GLN A 61 2.16 -8.58 -27.92
C GLN A 61 2.80 -7.19 -28.05
N LEU A 62 2.05 -6.17 -28.44
CA LEU A 62 2.59 -4.81 -28.63
C LEU A 62 3.24 -4.28 -27.35
N ARG A 63 2.65 -4.58 -26.18
CA ARG A 63 3.23 -4.19 -24.89
C ARG A 63 4.65 -4.73 -24.71
N ALA A 64 4.82 -6.04 -24.89
CA ALA A 64 6.11 -6.69 -24.68
C ALA A 64 7.17 -6.14 -25.66
N ALA A 65 6.80 -5.93 -26.92
CA ALA A 65 7.69 -5.36 -27.93
C ALA A 65 8.13 -3.91 -27.60
N LEU A 66 7.21 -3.08 -27.11
CA LEU A 66 7.54 -1.71 -26.68
C LEU A 66 8.40 -1.71 -25.42
N ASP A 67 8.05 -2.52 -24.41
CA ASP A 67 8.79 -2.63 -23.16
C ASP A 67 10.23 -3.11 -23.43
N GLU A 68 10.41 -4.19 -24.21
CA GLU A 68 11.74 -4.71 -24.57
C GLU A 68 12.58 -3.66 -25.32
N ALA A 69 12.00 -2.98 -26.31
CA ALA A 69 12.71 -1.98 -27.09
C ALA A 69 13.16 -0.77 -26.25
N VAL A 70 12.30 -0.31 -25.32
CA VAL A 70 12.61 0.80 -24.43
C VAL A 70 13.66 0.39 -23.39
N GLU A 71 13.51 -0.79 -22.77
CA GLU A 71 14.49 -1.29 -21.80
C GLU A 71 15.86 -1.54 -22.44
N LEU A 72 15.89 -2.07 -23.66
CA LEU A 72 17.14 -2.23 -24.42
C LEU A 72 17.80 -0.87 -24.69
N ALA A 73 17.03 0.13 -25.14
CA ALA A 73 17.54 1.47 -25.40
C ALA A 73 18.09 2.16 -24.13
N LEU A 74 17.40 1.97 -22.99
CA LEU A 74 17.85 2.45 -21.68
C LEU A 74 19.12 1.72 -21.22
N ALA A 75 19.17 0.40 -21.33
CA ALA A 75 20.31 -0.42 -20.94
C ALA A 75 21.56 -0.07 -21.76
N MET A 76 21.42 0.13 -23.07
CA MET A 76 22.52 0.57 -23.95
C MET A 76 23.11 1.94 -23.56
N ARG A 77 22.36 2.75 -22.81
CA ARG A 77 22.81 4.05 -22.28
C ARG A 77 23.27 3.99 -20.83
N GLY A 78 23.32 2.79 -20.23
CA GLY A 78 23.71 2.62 -18.84
C GLY A 78 22.68 3.16 -17.85
N ALA A 79 21.40 3.11 -18.21
CA ALA A 79 20.33 3.41 -17.25
C ALA A 79 20.42 2.49 -16.02
N LEU A 80 19.95 2.99 -14.89
CA LEU A 80 19.70 2.15 -13.72
C LEU A 80 18.67 1.05 -14.07
N PRO A 81 18.71 -0.10 -13.38
CA PRO A 81 17.68 -1.13 -13.56
C PRO A 81 16.28 -0.56 -13.26
N PRO A 82 15.22 -1.14 -13.84
CA PRO A 82 13.84 -0.74 -13.57
C PRO A 82 13.56 -0.68 -12.06
N ARG A 83 12.89 0.38 -11.60
CA ARG A 83 12.45 0.49 -10.20
C ARG A 83 11.08 -0.13 -9.98
N VAL A 84 10.32 -0.25 -11.06
CA VAL A 84 9.03 -0.90 -11.12
C VAL A 84 9.20 -2.42 -11.09
N GLN A 85 8.20 -3.08 -10.53
CA GLN A 85 8.20 -4.54 -10.38
C GLN A 85 7.78 -5.20 -11.69
N GLU A 86 8.18 -6.44 -11.89
CA GLU A 86 7.57 -7.30 -12.92
C GLU A 86 6.05 -7.34 -12.69
N GLY A 87 5.27 -7.11 -13.75
CA GLY A 87 3.80 -7.07 -13.68
C GLY A 87 3.20 -5.74 -13.20
N ALA A 88 4.00 -4.68 -12.99
CA ALA A 88 3.46 -3.36 -12.65
C ALA A 88 2.47 -2.85 -13.73
N PRO A 89 1.50 -1.98 -13.33
CA PRO A 89 0.64 -1.28 -14.29
C PRO A 89 1.47 -0.55 -15.34
N LEU A 90 1.03 -0.58 -16.60
CA LEU A 90 1.80 -0.07 -17.73
C LEU A 90 2.14 1.42 -17.57
N GLU A 91 1.25 2.22 -16.98
CA GLU A 91 1.47 3.64 -16.72
C GLU A 91 2.64 3.87 -15.75
N ALA A 92 2.77 3.02 -14.72
CA ALA A 92 3.88 3.09 -13.79
C ALA A 92 5.20 2.69 -14.47
N VAL A 93 5.15 1.69 -15.35
CA VAL A 93 6.31 1.27 -16.17
C VAL A 93 6.79 2.41 -17.06
N ILE A 94 5.87 3.06 -17.79
CA ILE A 94 6.19 4.20 -18.67
C ILE A 94 6.78 5.36 -17.83
N ALA A 95 6.19 5.68 -16.68
CA ALA A 95 6.69 6.74 -15.80
C ALA A 95 8.13 6.48 -15.31
N ASP A 96 8.45 5.24 -14.94
CA ASP A 96 9.82 4.85 -14.56
C ASP A 96 10.80 4.93 -15.73
N GLN A 97 10.39 4.46 -16.92
CA GLN A 97 11.20 4.54 -18.13
C GLN A 97 11.51 5.99 -18.52
N VAL A 98 10.51 6.89 -18.49
CA VAL A 98 10.71 8.33 -18.73
C VAL A 98 11.63 8.94 -17.69
N PHE A 99 11.44 8.61 -16.42
CA PHE A 99 12.34 9.06 -15.35
C PHE A 99 13.79 8.64 -15.59
N ARG A 100 14.02 7.37 -15.95
CA ARG A 100 15.36 6.84 -16.24
C ARG A 100 15.97 7.46 -17.49
N ALA A 101 15.20 7.67 -18.56
CA ALA A 101 15.66 8.38 -19.75
C ALA A 101 16.13 9.79 -19.41
N ARG A 102 15.38 10.53 -18.57
CA ARG A 102 15.76 11.86 -18.11
C ARG A 102 16.97 11.86 -17.18
N ALA A 103 17.12 10.85 -16.32
CA ALA A 103 18.30 10.67 -15.49
C ALA A 103 19.58 10.49 -16.32
N LEU A 104 19.46 9.96 -17.54
CA LEU A 104 20.54 9.87 -18.53
C LEU A 104 20.79 11.18 -19.31
N GLY A 105 20.09 12.27 -18.96
CA GLY A 105 20.22 13.58 -19.62
C GLY A 105 19.47 13.70 -20.94
N ALA A 106 18.56 12.76 -21.25
CA ALA A 106 17.60 12.95 -22.34
C ALA A 106 16.53 13.98 -21.94
N ALA A 107 15.99 14.70 -22.92
CA ALA A 107 14.85 15.60 -22.72
C ALA A 107 13.55 14.83 -22.47
N GLY A 108 13.47 13.59 -22.98
CA GLY A 108 12.29 12.73 -22.90
C GLY A 108 12.56 11.36 -23.52
N LEU A 109 11.49 10.56 -23.66
CA LEU A 109 11.51 9.25 -24.31
C LEU A 109 10.76 9.32 -25.64
N ALA A 110 11.34 8.82 -26.72
CA ALA A 110 10.70 8.74 -28.03
C ALA A 110 10.61 7.29 -28.46
N VAL A 111 9.44 6.86 -28.91
CA VAL A 111 9.18 5.50 -29.34
C VAL A 111 8.66 5.50 -30.78
N GLY A 112 9.42 4.86 -31.67
CA GLY A 112 8.97 4.51 -33.01
C GLY A 112 8.20 3.20 -32.94
N LEU A 113 6.91 3.24 -33.23
CA LEU A 113 6.08 2.05 -33.25
C LEU A 113 6.33 1.26 -34.54
N PRO A 114 6.29 -0.08 -34.49
CA PRO A 114 6.23 -0.87 -35.72
C PRO A 114 4.93 -0.54 -36.46
N ARG A 115 4.88 -0.93 -37.74
CA ARG A 115 3.62 -0.93 -38.48
C ARG A 115 2.61 -1.77 -37.72
N LEU A 116 1.51 -1.15 -37.36
CA LEU A 116 0.43 -1.79 -36.63
C LEU A 116 -0.34 -2.65 -37.63
N ALA A 117 0.02 -3.94 -37.70
CA ALA A 117 -0.69 -4.90 -38.50
C ALA A 117 -2.11 -5.05 -37.94
N GLY A 118 -3.03 -4.18 -38.34
CA GLY A 118 -4.43 -4.39 -38.07
C GLY A 118 -4.78 -5.76 -38.65
N GLY A 119 -5.43 -6.62 -37.86
CA GLY A 119 -5.87 -7.94 -38.33
C GLY A 119 -6.80 -7.82 -39.54
N ALA A 120 -7.48 -8.90 -39.93
CA ALA A 120 -8.30 -8.97 -41.16
C ALA A 120 -9.36 -7.84 -41.38
N ARG A 121 -9.59 -6.96 -40.40
CA ARG A 121 -10.50 -5.81 -40.47
C ARG A 121 -9.87 -4.46 -40.06
N GLY A 122 -8.55 -4.37 -39.93
CA GLY A 122 -7.87 -3.14 -39.50
C GLY A 122 -8.06 -2.78 -38.02
N ALA A 123 -8.73 -3.64 -37.24
CA ALA A 123 -8.90 -3.45 -35.80
C ALA A 123 -7.74 -4.09 -35.03
N LEU A 124 -7.25 -3.37 -34.03
CA LEU A 124 -6.23 -3.89 -33.13
C LEU A 124 -6.85 -4.78 -32.05
N PRO A 125 -6.10 -5.78 -31.58
CA PRO A 125 -6.46 -6.54 -30.40
C PRO A 125 -6.76 -5.62 -29.20
N PRO A 126 -7.65 -6.03 -28.29
CA PRO A 126 -7.98 -5.24 -27.09
C PRO A 126 -6.74 -4.88 -26.26
N GLU A 127 -5.79 -5.81 -26.14
CA GLU A 127 -4.56 -5.67 -25.36
C GLU A 127 -3.62 -4.63 -25.98
N ASP A 128 -3.45 -4.68 -27.30
CA ASP A 128 -2.64 -3.71 -28.05
C ASP A 128 -3.30 -2.33 -28.05
N SER A 129 -4.63 -2.30 -28.16
CA SER A 129 -5.39 -1.06 -28.07
C SER A 129 -5.25 -0.39 -26.69
N ALA A 130 -5.33 -1.17 -25.60
CA ALA A 130 -5.10 -0.68 -24.26
C ALA A 130 -3.67 -0.16 -24.07
N THR A 131 -2.69 -0.87 -24.64
CA THR A 131 -1.28 -0.47 -24.64
C THR A 131 -1.08 0.87 -25.34
N LEU A 132 -1.65 1.06 -26.54
CA LEU A 132 -1.58 2.33 -27.28
C LEU A 132 -2.22 3.49 -26.51
N LEU A 133 -3.38 3.27 -25.90
CA LEU A 133 -4.06 4.30 -25.12
C LEU A 133 -3.24 4.75 -23.90
N ALA A 134 -2.55 3.81 -23.22
CA ALA A 134 -1.66 4.13 -22.11
C ALA A 134 -0.48 4.99 -22.58
N TRP A 135 0.17 4.62 -23.69
CA TRP A 135 1.27 5.41 -24.27
C TRP A 135 0.83 6.79 -24.76
N LEU A 136 -0.34 6.89 -25.41
CA LEU A 136 -0.92 8.17 -25.81
C LEU A 136 -1.24 9.04 -24.58
N GLY A 137 -1.76 8.44 -23.50
CA GLY A 137 -1.95 9.13 -22.22
C GLY A 137 -0.63 9.68 -21.68
N ALA A 138 0.42 8.87 -21.66
CA ALA A 138 1.74 9.29 -21.22
C ALA A 138 2.34 10.43 -22.08
N ALA A 139 2.12 10.42 -23.40
CA ALA A 139 2.52 11.50 -24.30
C ALA A 139 1.85 12.85 -23.99
N ARG A 140 0.72 12.86 -23.28
CA ARG A 140 0.06 14.10 -22.86
C ARG A 140 0.58 14.63 -21.54
N GLU A 141 0.97 13.73 -20.65
CA GLU A 141 1.31 14.06 -19.26
C GLU A 141 2.82 14.18 -19.04
N ALA A 142 3.64 13.63 -19.94
CA ALA A 142 5.09 13.52 -19.80
C ALA A 142 5.81 13.84 -21.13
N PRO A 143 7.14 14.09 -21.12
CA PRO A 143 7.92 14.29 -22.34
C PRO A 143 8.12 12.96 -23.10
N VAL A 144 7.04 12.42 -23.63
CA VAL A 144 7.00 11.20 -24.43
C VAL A 144 6.60 11.55 -25.86
N ALA A 145 7.38 11.09 -26.83
CA ALA A 145 7.11 11.25 -28.25
C ALA A 145 6.76 9.90 -28.90
N LEU A 146 5.62 9.79 -29.57
CA LEU A 146 5.20 8.60 -30.31
C LEU A 146 5.23 8.88 -31.81
N VAL A 147 5.85 7.98 -32.56
CA VAL A 147 5.90 8.03 -34.02
C VAL A 147 5.25 6.78 -34.59
N PHE A 148 4.16 6.98 -35.32
CA PHE A 148 3.40 5.94 -36.01
C PHE A 148 3.72 5.95 -37.51
N ASP A 149 3.52 4.82 -38.19
CA ASP A 149 3.57 4.79 -39.66
C ASP A 149 2.30 5.42 -40.24
N GLU A 150 2.42 6.21 -41.30
CA GLU A 150 1.28 6.86 -41.98
C GLU A 150 0.21 5.86 -42.44
N GLY A 151 0.59 4.61 -42.76
CA GLY A 151 -0.34 3.54 -43.08
C GLY A 151 -1.27 3.14 -41.93
N ASP A 152 -0.90 3.46 -40.68
CA ASP A 152 -1.62 3.04 -39.48
C ASP A 152 -2.75 4.01 -39.08
N ARG A 153 -2.93 5.13 -39.80
CA ARG A 153 -4.00 6.11 -39.53
C ARG A 153 -5.39 5.49 -39.40
N SER A 154 -5.66 4.48 -40.22
CA SER A 154 -6.96 3.81 -40.30
C SER A 154 -7.13 2.67 -39.29
N ALA A 155 -6.08 2.33 -38.53
CA ALA A 155 -6.13 1.28 -37.51
C ALA A 155 -7.16 1.64 -36.43
N GLN A 156 -8.01 0.68 -36.04
CA GLN A 156 -9.09 0.90 -35.07
C GLN A 156 -8.66 0.47 -33.66
N VAL A 157 -8.86 1.34 -32.66
CA VAL A 157 -8.43 1.15 -31.26
C VAL A 157 -9.66 1.08 -30.32
N LEU A 158 -9.82 -0.03 -29.57
CA LEU A 158 -10.93 -0.29 -28.62
C LEU A 158 -12.32 0.17 -29.13
N ALA A 159 -12.90 -0.57 -30.09
CA ALA A 159 -14.07 -0.18 -30.91
C ALA A 159 -13.67 0.75 -32.08
N PRO A 160 -14.57 1.14 -33.01
CA PRO A 160 -14.16 1.71 -34.29
C PRO A 160 -13.78 3.21 -34.17
N VAL A 161 -12.73 3.50 -33.40
CA VAL A 161 -12.06 4.81 -33.37
C VAL A 161 -10.76 4.70 -34.16
N PRO A 162 -10.63 5.42 -35.29
CA PRO A 162 -9.37 5.51 -36.02
C PRO A 162 -8.24 6.06 -35.15
N LEU A 163 -7.05 5.49 -35.27
CA LEU A 163 -5.87 5.96 -34.56
C LEU A 163 -5.55 7.42 -34.89
N ALA A 164 -5.83 7.87 -36.12
CA ALA A 164 -5.69 9.27 -36.51
C ALA A 164 -6.43 10.23 -35.57
N ASP A 165 -7.70 9.95 -35.27
CA ASP A 165 -8.53 10.78 -34.40
C ASP A 165 -7.95 10.86 -32.98
N LEU A 166 -7.39 9.75 -32.48
CA LEU A 166 -6.78 9.71 -31.15
C LEU A 166 -5.49 10.54 -31.08
N VAL A 167 -4.65 10.44 -32.11
CA VAL A 167 -3.42 11.22 -32.23
C VAL A 167 -3.71 12.71 -32.39
N GLU A 168 -4.72 13.09 -33.17
CA GLU A 168 -5.12 14.49 -33.37
C GLU A 168 -5.73 15.11 -32.11
N ARG A 169 -6.54 14.35 -31.35
CA ARG A 169 -7.02 14.77 -30.02
C ARG A 169 -5.86 14.98 -29.05
N ASN A 170 -4.85 14.12 -29.09
CA ASN A 170 -3.64 14.26 -28.29
C ASN A 170 -2.91 15.58 -28.59
N ALA A 171 -2.76 15.90 -29.88
CA ALA A 171 -2.12 17.14 -30.31
C ALA A 171 -2.91 18.41 -29.92
N SER A 172 -4.25 18.32 -29.93
CA SER A 172 -5.13 19.47 -29.66
C SER A 172 -5.34 19.73 -28.16
N GLU A 173 -5.41 18.69 -27.33
CA GLU A 173 -5.65 18.82 -25.87
C GLU A 173 -4.39 19.23 -25.07
N GLY A 174 -3.23 19.33 -25.71
CA GLY A 174 -2.00 19.88 -25.11
C GLY A 174 -2.10 21.35 -24.67
N HIS A 175 -3.23 22.01 -24.93
CA HIS A 175 -3.51 23.41 -24.56
C HIS A 175 -4.65 23.62 -23.54
N GLY A 176 -5.17 22.56 -22.92
CA GLY A 176 -6.07 22.67 -21.76
C GLY A 176 -7.27 21.71 -21.81
N ALA A 177 -7.55 21.09 -20.65
CA ALA A 177 -8.68 20.19 -20.32
C ALA A 177 -8.52 18.69 -20.70
N ALA A 178 -8.16 17.84 -19.71
CA ALA A 178 -7.85 16.41 -19.89
C ALA A 178 -8.78 15.42 -19.14
N SER A 179 -9.93 15.83 -18.59
CA SER A 179 -10.70 15.00 -17.66
C SER A 179 -11.72 14.02 -18.31
N HIS A 180 -12.10 14.21 -19.58
CA HIS A 180 -13.33 13.60 -20.10
C HIS A 180 -13.17 12.16 -20.67
N ILE A 181 -11.97 11.79 -21.12
CA ILE A 181 -11.74 10.49 -21.81
C ILE A 181 -11.57 9.33 -20.82
N ARG A 182 -11.00 9.59 -19.63
CA ARG A 182 -10.78 8.59 -18.57
C ARG A 182 -12.09 7.98 -18.05
N ALA A 183 -13.18 8.73 -18.11
CA ALA A 183 -14.53 8.23 -17.80
C ALA A 183 -15.11 7.35 -18.92
N GLN A 184 -14.74 7.62 -20.18
CA GLN A 184 -15.32 6.97 -21.35
C GLN A 184 -14.75 5.56 -21.58
N VAL A 185 -13.44 5.35 -21.36
CA VAL A 185 -12.80 4.02 -21.45
C VAL A 185 -13.30 3.08 -20.35
N ARG A 186 -13.49 3.59 -19.12
CA ARG A 186 -14.10 2.82 -18.02
C ARG A 186 -15.56 2.44 -18.28
N SER A 187 -16.30 3.32 -18.97
CA SER A 187 -17.72 3.11 -19.29
C SER A 187 -17.92 2.09 -20.42
N LEU A 188 -17.02 2.08 -21.42
CA LEU A 188 -17.11 1.19 -22.59
C LEU A 188 -16.59 -0.22 -22.33
N ALA A 189 -15.54 -0.39 -21.53
CA ALA A 189 -15.06 -1.72 -21.12
C ALA A 189 -16.08 -2.49 -20.23
N GLN A 190 -17.11 -1.80 -19.72
CA GLN A 190 -18.16 -2.38 -18.87
C GLN A 190 -19.49 -2.62 -19.61
N ARG A 191 -19.60 -2.29 -20.91
CA ARG A 191 -20.86 -2.37 -21.67
C ARG A 191 -20.69 -3.12 -23.01
N GLU A 192 -20.76 -4.45 -22.98
CA GLU A 192 -21.54 -5.32 -23.89
C GLU A 192 -21.62 -6.74 -23.27
N PRO A 193 -22.72 -7.52 -23.43
CA PRO A 193 -23.83 -7.31 -24.36
C PRO A 193 -25.18 -7.14 -23.65
N GLU A 194 -25.89 -6.04 -23.92
CA GLU A 194 -27.35 -6.03 -24.00
C GLU A 194 -27.76 -4.99 -25.04
N ARG A 195 -27.94 -5.44 -26.29
CA ARG A 195 -28.78 -4.72 -27.25
C ARG A 195 -30.22 -5.08 -26.96
N SER A 196 -31.06 -4.10 -26.65
CA SER A 196 -32.40 -3.91 -27.24
C SER A 196 -33.14 -2.70 -26.66
N LEU A 197 -33.39 -1.72 -27.53
CA LEU A 197 -34.61 -0.89 -27.68
C LEU A 197 -34.92 0.27 -26.70
N ALA A 198 -35.33 1.37 -27.37
CA ALA A 198 -36.07 2.57 -26.94
C ALA A 198 -35.20 3.76 -26.43
N ALA A 199 -34.91 4.78 -27.24
CA ALA A 199 -35.76 5.83 -27.84
C ALA A 199 -35.72 7.14 -27.02
N ARG A 200 -35.22 8.21 -27.67
CA ARG A 200 -35.59 9.66 -27.62
C ARG A 200 -35.78 10.32 -26.24
N GLU A 201 -35.37 11.55 -25.92
CA GLU A 201 -34.92 12.77 -26.61
C GLU A 201 -34.45 13.79 -25.52
N PRO A 202 -34.01 15.05 -25.82
CA PRO A 202 -32.87 15.67 -25.14
C PRO A 202 -33.16 17.02 -24.44
N GLU A 203 -32.05 17.65 -24.02
CA GLU A 203 -31.82 19.09 -23.77
C GLU A 203 -32.16 19.69 -22.41
N ARG A 204 -31.13 20.26 -21.74
CA ARG A 204 -31.00 21.72 -21.54
C ARG A 204 -29.69 22.10 -20.83
N SER A 205 -28.77 22.66 -21.61
CA SER A 205 -28.28 24.05 -21.56
C SER A 205 -27.77 24.70 -20.25
N LEU A 206 -26.53 25.22 -20.35
CA LEU A 206 -26.05 26.57 -19.91
C LEU A 206 -25.90 26.82 -18.39
N ALA A 207 -24.93 27.55 -17.85
CA ALA A 207 -23.77 28.28 -18.35
C ALA A 207 -22.94 28.81 -17.14
N ALA A 208 -21.65 29.05 -17.38
CA ALA A 208 -20.82 30.19 -16.94
C ALA A 208 -20.68 30.56 -15.44
N ARG A 209 -19.43 30.58 -14.96
CA ARG A 209 -18.63 31.81 -14.73
C ARG A 209 -17.34 31.51 -13.95
N GLU A 210 -16.19 31.80 -14.56
CA GLU A 210 -14.90 32.01 -13.88
C GLU A 210 -14.53 33.49 -13.91
N PRO A 211 -13.81 33.97 -12.87
CA PRO A 211 -12.92 35.10 -13.04
C PRO A 211 -11.45 34.73 -12.77
N GLU A 212 -10.62 35.20 -13.69
CA GLU A 212 -9.16 35.30 -13.59
C GLU A 212 -8.71 36.04 -12.32
N ARG A 213 -7.55 35.65 -11.76
CA ARG A 213 -6.57 36.59 -11.21
C ARG A 213 -5.20 35.97 -10.96
N SER A 214 -4.21 36.82 -11.21
CA SER A 214 -2.81 36.54 -11.48
C SER A 214 -1.90 36.57 -10.24
N LEU A 215 -0.79 35.83 -10.36
CA LEU A 215 0.59 36.15 -9.92
C LEU A 215 0.87 36.56 -8.46
N ALA A 216 1.65 35.72 -7.76
CA ALA A 216 2.91 36.14 -7.10
C ALA A 216 3.73 34.91 -6.68
N GLN A 217 4.78 34.62 -7.46
CA GLN A 217 5.84 33.68 -7.10
C GLN A 217 6.80 34.35 -6.09
N ARG A 218 7.14 33.64 -5.02
CA ARG A 218 8.30 33.93 -4.17
C ARG A 218 9.05 32.62 -3.95
N GLU A 219 10.21 32.49 -4.59
CA GLU A 219 11.24 31.52 -4.22
C GLU A 219 11.94 31.97 -2.93
N PRO A 220 12.52 31.02 -2.19
CA PRO A 220 13.97 31.05 -2.15
C PRO A 220 14.66 29.69 -2.29
N GLU A 221 15.81 29.78 -2.95
CA GLU A 221 16.97 28.88 -3.00
C GLU A 221 17.47 28.58 -1.56
N HIS A 222 18.27 27.56 -1.21
CA HIS A 222 19.43 26.94 -1.84
C HIS A 222 19.89 25.74 -0.96
N SER A 223 20.68 24.83 -1.55
CA SER A 223 21.77 24.02 -0.95
C SER A 223 21.51 22.54 -0.64
N LEU A 224 21.85 21.70 -1.62
CA LEU A 224 22.33 20.33 -1.48
C LEU A 224 23.86 20.34 -1.41
N ALA A 225 24.43 19.79 -0.33
CA ALA A 225 25.84 19.40 -0.27
C ALA A 225 25.97 17.96 -0.79
N GLN A 226 26.76 17.81 -1.85
CA GLN A 226 27.17 16.55 -2.45
C GLN A 226 28.25 15.89 -1.57
N ARG A 227 28.18 14.57 -1.39
CA ARG A 227 29.26 13.76 -0.81
C ARG A 227 29.54 12.58 -1.73
N GLU A 228 30.80 12.49 -2.16
CA GLU A 228 31.36 11.46 -3.03
C GLU A 228 31.43 10.06 -2.37
N PRO A 229 31.55 8.98 -3.17
CA PRO A 229 31.47 7.60 -2.70
C PRO A 229 32.82 6.98 -2.33
N GLU A 230 32.83 6.15 -1.29
CA GLU A 230 33.96 5.31 -0.90
C GLU A 230 34.07 4.03 -1.75
N ARG A 231 35.32 3.64 -2.04
CA ARG A 231 35.72 2.38 -2.71
C ARG A 231 35.67 1.17 -1.77
N PRO A 232 35.49 -0.05 -2.30
CA PRO A 232 35.35 -1.28 -1.50
C PRO A 232 36.69 -1.95 -1.15
N LEU A 233 36.76 -2.51 0.06
CA LEU A 233 37.84 -3.40 0.52
C LEU A 233 37.59 -4.85 0.11
N ARG A 234 38.69 -5.55 -0.20
CA ARG A 234 38.79 -6.95 -0.62
C ARG A 234 38.51 -7.96 0.52
N PRO A 235 38.15 -9.21 0.18
CA PRO A 235 37.82 -10.26 1.14
C PRO A 235 39.06 -11.03 1.64
N THR A 236 39.07 -11.37 2.92
CA THR A 236 39.98 -12.36 3.53
C THR A 236 39.31 -13.74 3.61
N GLN A 237 40.05 -14.76 3.19
CA GLN A 237 39.69 -16.18 3.21
C GLN A 237 39.90 -16.83 4.60
N PRO A 238 39.35 -18.05 4.82
CA PRO A 238 39.13 -18.63 6.15
C PRO A 238 40.28 -19.54 6.61
N SER A 239 40.44 -19.67 7.94
CA SER A 239 41.31 -20.68 8.55
C SER A 239 40.49 -21.64 9.41
N ALA A 240 40.70 -22.93 9.16
CA ALA A 240 40.10 -24.09 9.79
C ALA A 240 40.56 -24.30 11.25
N ALA A 241 39.73 -25.00 12.05
CA ALA A 241 40.05 -26.28 12.71
C ALA A 241 39.09 -26.55 13.88
N ALA A 242 38.42 -27.71 13.83
CA ALA A 242 37.77 -28.38 14.96
C ALA A 242 38.83 -28.99 15.92
N PRO A 243 38.50 -29.56 17.10
CA PRO A 243 37.74 -30.83 17.18
C PRO A 243 36.79 -30.99 18.40
N ALA A 244 35.86 -31.94 18.27
CA ALA A 244 35.10 -32.58 19.36
C ALA A 244 35.97 -33.63 20.11
N PRO A 245 35.55 -34.23 21.24
CA PRO A 245 34.67 -35.41 21.16
C PRO A 245 33.76 -35.73 22.39
N ASN A 246 32.85 -36.71 22.18
CA ASN A 246 32.35 -37.78 23.09
C ASN A 246 31.57 -37.43 24.38
N GLU A 247 30.62 -38.22 24.91
CA GLU A 247 29.90 -39.46 24.56
C GLU A 247 28.79 -39.66 25.63
N ALA A 248 27.72 -40.37 25.28
CA ALA A 248 26.90 -41.27 26.12
C ALA A 248 25.95 -40.77 27.26
N LEU A 249 24.71 -41.29 27.14
CA LEU A 249 23.54 -41.45 28.03
C LEU A 249 23.86 -42.14 29.40
N PRO A 250 22.91 -42.41 30.37
CA PRO A 250 21.44 -42.56 30.23
C PRO A 250 20.52 -42.18 31.45
N ALA A 251 19.22 -42.36 31.20
CA ALA A 251 18.13 -42.88 32.06
C ALA A 251 17.49 -42.06 33.22
N GLU A 252 16.17 -41.89 33.05
CA GLU A 252 15.06 -41.74 34.01
C GLU A 252 15.05 -42.76 35.19
N PRO A 253 14.29 -42.56 36.32
CA PRO A 253 12.81 -42.41 36.29
C PRO A 253 12.06 -41.65 37.44
N ALA A 254 10.80 -41.34 37.12
CA ALA A 254 9.56 -41.45 37.91
C ALA A 254 9.30 -40.68 39.26
N ALA A 255 8.20 -39.90 39.20
CA ALA A 255 7.01 -39.94 40.07
C ALA A 255 6.87 -39.12 41.39
N SER A 256 5.63 -38.62 41.52
CA SER A 256 4.82 -38.24 42.69
C SER A 256 4.90 -36.84 43.34
N GLU A 257 3.82 -36.10 43.06
CA GLU A 257 2.84 -35.55 44.01
C GLU A 257 3.22 -34.42 44.99
N ALA A 258 2.53 -33.30 44.75
CA ALA A 258 2.11 -32.25 45.68
C ALA A 258 1.30 -32.82 46.88
N PRO A 259 0.72 -32.05 47.84
CA PRO A 259 0.54 -30.59 47.85
C PRO A 259 0.65 -29.91 49.23
N ALA A 260 0.42 -28.59 49.21
CA ALA A 260 -0.46 -27.81 50.11
C ALA A 260 0.17 -26.57 50.76
N ALA A 261 -0.41 -25.44 50.38
CA ALA A 261 -0.45 -24.13 51.02
C ALA A 261 -0.97 -24.22 52.50
N PRO A 262 -1.13 -23.14 53.30
CA PRO A 262 -1.28 -21.74 52.89
C PRO A 262 -0.77 -20.62 53.84
N ALA A 263 -1.04 -19.39 53.37
CA ALA A 263 -1.43 -18.20 54.13
C ALA A 263 -0.35 -17.24 54.66
N SER A 264 -0.24 -16.10 53.96
CA SER A 264 0.11 -14.79 54.52
C SER A 264 -0.92 -14.36 55.60
N PRO A 265 -0.62 -13.42 56.52
CA PRO A 265 -0.69 -12.00 56.13
C PRO A 265 0.23 -11.03 56.91
N ALA A 266 0.14 -9.77 56.52
CA ALA A 266 0.33 -8.54 57.31
C ALA A 266 1.70 -7.83 57.26
N ALA A 267 1.67 -6.68 56.56
CA ALA A 267 2.52 -5.50 56.77
C ALA A 267 2.26 -4.91 58.18
N PRO A 268 3.06 -3.95 58.73
CA PRO A 268 3.18 -2.60 58.14
C PRO A 268 4.48 -1.79 58.45
N ALA A 269 4.49 -0.60 57.86
CA ALA A 269 5.00 0.69 58.39
C ALA A 269 6.46 1.12 58.14
N SER A 270 6.56 2.22 57.40
CA SER A 270 7.68 3.19 57.36
C SER A 270 7.86 3.93 58.70
N PRO A 271 9.02 4.56 58.94
CA PRO A 271 9.15 6.04 58.78
C PRO A 271 10.52 6.44 58.18
N ALA A 272 10.62 7.42 57.29
CA ALA A 272 10.68 8.89 57.46
C ALA A 272 12.04 9.47 57.91
N ALA A 273 12.49 10.45 57.10
CA ALA A 273 13.37 11.59 57.39
C ALA A 273 14.89 11.39 57.62
N ALA A 274 15.71 12.04 56.78
CA ALA A 274 16.42 13.27 57.18
C ALA A 274 17.25 13.88 56.02
N GLU A 275 17.39 15.19 56.10
CA GLU A 275 17.94 16.16 55.16
C GLU A 275 19.48 16.13 55.04
N GLY A 276 20.01 16.75 53.98
CA GLY A 276 21.44 17.09 53.90
C GLY A 276 21.86 17.77 52.60
N ARG A 277 21.70 19.09 52.53
CA ARG A 277 22.27 20.00 51.52
C ARG A 277 23.80 19.85 51.43
N THR A 278 24.39 20.05 50.24
CA THR A 278 25.26 21.21 49.95
C THR A 278 25.79 21.25 48.51
N GLU A 279 25.86 22.47 48.00
CA GLU A 279 26.40 22.92 46.73
C GLU A 279 27.93 22.77 46.66
N ALA A 280 28.49 22.59 45.46
CA ALA A 280 29.63 23.38 44.96
C ALA A 280 30.04 22.98 43.53
N ARG A 281 29.76 23.88 42.59
CA ARG A 281 30.58 24.13 41.38
C ARG A 281 31.73 25.07 41.79
N PRO A 282 32.90 25.13 41.12
CA PRO A 282 32.97 25.86 39.84
C PRO A 282 34.10 25.53 38.83
N ARG A 283 33.85 25.99 37.59
CA ARG A 283 34.71 26.67 36.59
C ARG A 283 36.12 26.16 36.24
N GLY A 284 36.34 26.01 34.93
CA GLY A 284 37.62 26.23 34.26
C GLY A 284 37.41 26.64 32.80
N VAL A 285 37.91 27.82 32.42
CA VAL A 285 37.82 28.47 31.11
C VAL A 285 39.25 28.70 30.59
N LEU A 286 39.56 28.34 29.34
CA LEU A 286 40.19 29.17 28.27
C LEU A 286 41.04 28.36 27.25
N PRO A 287 41.17 28.84 25.98
CA PRO A 287 41.81 28.19 24.82
C PRO A 287 43.11 28.95 24.41
N PRO A 288 43.54 29.09 23.12
CA PRO A 288 43.56 28.23 21.92
C PRO A 288 45.00 28.02 21.35
N ARG A 289 45.21 27.12 20.39
CA ARG A 289 46.40 27.18 19.49
C ARG A 289 46.06 26.85 18.04
N SER A 290 46.56 27.74 17.18
CA SER A 290 46.55 27.74 15.73
C SER A 290 47.75 26.97 15.17
N SER A 291 47.55 26.24 14.08
CA SER A 291 48.65 25.81 13.22
C SER A 291 48.20 25.76 11.77
N ARG A 292 48.64 26.77 11.01
CA ARG A 292 48.68 26.81 9.55
C ARG A 292 49.61 25.69 9.05
N LEU A 293 49.14 24.86 8.12
CA LEU A 293 49.99 23.96 7.36
C LEU A 293 49.96 24.36 5.87
N ARG A 294 51.16 24.41 5.32
CA ARG A 294 51.57 24.91 4.01
C ARG A 294 51.08 24.04 2.85
N ARG A 295 50.77 24.70 1.72
CA ARG A 295 50.85 24.15 0.35
C ARG A 295 52.30 23.73 0.02
N PRO A 296 52.48 22.66 -0.77
CA PRO A 296 53.61 22.55 -1.68
C PRO A 296 53.19 22.77 -3.14
N ASP A 297 54.14 23.30 -3.88
CA ASP A 297 54.11 23.77 -5.26
C ASP A 297 53.90 22.69 -6.32
N ALA A 298 53.43 23.15 -7.48
CA ALA A 298 53.48 22.48 -8.76
C ALA A 298 54.94 22.26 -9.24
N PRO A 299 55.14 21.39 -10.24
CA PRO A 299 55.98 21.79 -11.36
C PRO A 299 55.29 21.73 -12.71
N ALA A 300 55.85 22.56 -13.58
CA ALA A 300 55.37 22.99 -14.87
C ALA A 300 55.57 21.97 -16.00
N ALA A 301 54.70 22.14 -17.01
CA ALA A 301 54.99 22.17 -18.45
C ALA A 301 55.87 21.08 -19.08
N VAL A 302 55.25 20.31 -20.00
CA VAL A 302 55.85 20.06 -21.32
C VAL A 302 54.80 20.29 -22.40
N LEU A 303 55.07 21.28 -23.25
CA LEU A 303 54.46 21.54 -24.54
C LEU A 303 54.94 20.47 -25.55
N SER A 304 54.05 19.95 -26.40
CA SER A 304 54.37 19.71 -27.81
C SER A 304 53.10 19.41 -28.63
N SER A 305 52.71 20.41 -29.41
CA SER A 305 52.31 20.36 -30.83
C SER A 305 51.83 19.04 -31.46
N GLY A 306 50.54 19.03 -31.85
CA GLY A 306 50.11 19.27 -33.23
C GLY A 306 50.45 18.28 -34.35
N ARG A 307 49.44 17.53 -34.82
CA ARG A 307 49.14 17.28 -36.26
C ARG A 307 47.86 16.45 -36.41
N GLY A 308 46.84 16.99 -37.08
CA GLY A 308 45.92 16.16 -37.90
C GLY A 308 46.50 16.02 -39.32
N PRO A 309 45.72 15.62 -40.34
CA PRO A 309 44.44 14.90 -40.36
C PRO A 309 44.47 13.67 -41.30
N GLY A 310 43.35 12.93 -41.42
CA GLY A 310 42.97 12.36 -42.72
C GLY A 310 42.66 10.85 -42.80
N ALA A 311 41.52 10.59 -43.45
CA ALA A 311 41.21 9.46 -44.35
C ALA A 311 40.80 8.09 -43.75
N ALA A 312 39.48 7.83 -43.80
CA ALA A 312 38.92 6.55 -44.26
C ALA A 312 39.06 6.46 -45.81
N PRO A 313 38.63 5.38 -46.52
CA PRO A 313 37.99 4.13 -46.07
C PRO A 313 38.58 2.86 -46.75
N ALA A 314 38.20 1.66 -46.27
CA ALA A 314 38.09 0.47 -47.15
C ALA A 314 37.29 -0.65 -46.50
N GLN A 315 36.50 -1.28 -47.36
CA GLN A 315 35.64 -2.44 -47.16
C GLN A 315 36.44 -3.71 -46.88
N GLY A 316 35.84 -4.67 -46.20
CA GLY A 316 36.41 -6.00 -46.01
C GLY A 316 35.37 -6.97 -45.47
N ALA A 317 34.68 -7.64 -46.39
CA ALA A 317 33.87 -8.81 -46.12
C ALA A 317 34.73 -9.92 -45.50
N GLY A 318 34.15 -10.67 -44.55
CA GLY A 318 34.79 -11.85 -43.97
C GLY A 318 33.91 -12.54 -42.93
N SER A 319 33.03 -13.43 -43.39
CA SER A 319 32.65 -14.61 -42.59
C SER A 319 33.92 -15.40 -42.25
N PRO A 320 34.01 -16.04 -41.06
CA PRO A 320 33.74 -17.48 -40.97
C PRO A 320 33.28 -17.90 -39.53
N PRO A 321 33.38 -19.17 -39.09
CA PRO A 321 32.49 -20.28 -39.42
C PRO A 321 31.84 -20.90 -38.17
N ALA A 322 30.95 -21.86 -38.41
CA ALA A 322 30.31 -22.71 -37.42
C ALA A 322 31.23 -23.83 -36.90
N ALA A 323 30.87 -24.28 -35.68
CA ALA A 323 30.93 -25.65 -35.13
C ALA A 323 31.94 -25.97 -34.00
N ASN A 324 31.37 -26.70 -33.02
CA ASN A 324 31.92 -27.49 -31.90
C ASN A 324 32.44 -26.71 -30.67
N GLU A 325 32.17 -27.08 -29.41
CA GLU A 325 31.78 -28.38 -28.82
C GLU A 325 31.21 -28.18 -27.39
N THR A 326 30.10 -28.88 -27.12
CA THR A 326 29.75 -29.68 -25.93
C THR A 326 30.35 -29.37 -24.54
N LEU A 327 29.47 -29.09 -23.57
CA LEU A 327 29.40 -29.87 -22.32
C LEU A 327 28.03 -29.71 -21.64
N ALA A 328 27.28 -30.80 -21.57
CA ALA A 328 26.02 -30.93 -20.84
C ALA A 328 26.12 -32.09 -19.84
N MET A 329 25.60 -31.87 -18.64
CA MET A 329 25.18 -32.89 -17.66
C MET A 329 24.01 -32.27 -16.88
N ALA A 330 22.94 -32.94 -16.46
CA ALA A 330 22.28 -34.18 -16.83
C ALA A 330 20.96 -34.14 -16.03
N LEU A 331 19.79 -34.24 -16.66
CA LEU A 331 18.52 -34.54 -15.98
C LEU A 331 17.84 -35.66 -16.77
N ALA A 332 17.64 -36.80 -16.10
CA ALA A 332 17.02 -37.98 -16.65
C ALA A 332 15.50 -37.82 -16.71
N SER A 333 14.96 -38.05 -17.91
CA SER A 333 13.54 -38.15 -18.21
C SER A 333 13.06 -39.58 -17.97
N VAL A 334 11.87 -39.73 -17.38
CA VAL A 334 11.11 -40.99 -17.32
C VAL A 334 10.09 -40.97 -18.47
N ASP A 335 10.07 -42.06 -19.23
CA ASP A 335 9.25 -42.30 -20.42
C ASP A 335 7.83 -42.80 -20.04
N PRO A 336 6.74 -42.39 -20.72
CA PRO A 336 5.41 -42.96 -20.50
C PRO A 336 4.99 -43.86 -21.66
N GLY A 337 4.45 -45.04 -21.36
CA GLY A 337 3.70 -45.80 -22.36
C GLY A 337 3.36 -47.22 -21.96
N ALA A 338 2.11 -47.46 -21.56
CA ALA A 338 1.31 -48.62 -22.00
C ALA A 338 -0.07 -48.61 -21.33
N ALA A 339 -1.11 -48.69 -22.16
CA ALA A 339 -2.48 -49.10 -21.82
C ALA A 339 -2.87 -50.20 -22.86
N PRO A 340 -4.05 -50.86 -22.78
CA PRO A 340 -4.91 -51.19 -21.64
C PRO A 340 -5.23 -52.71 -21.58
N ALA A 341 -5.85 -53.17 -20.49
CA ALA A 341 -6.67 -54.39 -20.50
C ALA A 341 -7.78 -54.32 -19.44
N ASP A 342 -9.02 -54.35 -19.93
CA ASP A 342 -10.27 -54.67 -19.22
C ASP A 342 -10.48 -56.21 -19.36
N PRO A 343 -11.09 -56.93 -18.40
CA PRO A 343 -12.56 -57.05 -18.44
C PRO A 343 -13.26 -57.19 -17.06
N GLY A 344 -14.35 -56.44 -16.87
CA GLY A 344 -15.71 -56.99 -16.82
C GLY A 344 -16.36 -57.48 -15.50
N VAL A 345 -17.61 -57.02 -15.30
CA VAL A 345 -18.80 -57.70 -14.66
C VAL A 345 -18.82 -57.72 -13.12
N ALA A 346 -19.83 -57.33 -12.32
CA ALA A 346 -21.20 -56.78 -12.41
C ALA A 346 -21.67 -56.39 -10.95
N PRO A 347 -22.87 -55.81 -10.72
CA PRO A 347 -23.14 -54.86 -9.62
C PRO A 347 -23.99 -55.43 -8.45
N ALA A 348 -24.04 -54.70 -7.32
CA ALA A 348 -25.13 -54.79 -6.34
C ALA A 348 -25.29 -53.49 -5.50
N ASP A 349 -26.53 -53.01 -5.43
CA ASP A 349 -27.11 -52.01 -4.52
C ASP A 349 -28.62 -52.36 -4.41
N PRO A 350 -29.45 -51.87 -3.48
CA PRO A 350 -29.29 -51.44 -2.08
C PRO A 350 -30.15 -52.29 -1.11
N GLY A 351 -29.97 -52.12 0.20
CA GLY A 351 -30.89 -52.66 1.23
C GLY A 351 -31.01 -51.76 2.45
N ALA A 352 -32.18 -51.13 2.62
CA ALA A 352 -32.58 -50.33 3.77
C ALA A 352 -33.18 -51.21 4.91
N PRO A 353 -33.72 -50.62 5.99
CA PRO A 353 -33.22 -50.64 7.36
C PRO A 353 -33.92 -51.67 8.27
N PRO A 354 -33.59 -51.71 9.59
CA PRO A 354 -34.61 -52.08 10.56
C PRO A 354 -34.80 -51.09 11.71
N ALA A 355 -35.99 -51.20 12.26
CA ALA A 355 -36.68 -50.33 13.19
C ALA A 355 -36.32 -50.57 14.67
N ASN A 356 -36.77 -49.61 15.49
CA ASN A 356 -36.99 -49.69 16.94
C ASN A 356 -37.48 -51.06 17.45
N PRO A 357 -37.19 -51.34 18.73
CA PRO A 357 -38.28 -51.61 19.66
C PRO A 357 -38.17 -50.75 20.93
N GLY A 358 -39.32 -50.37 21.46
CA GLY A 358 -39.45 -49.66 22.73
C GLY A 358 -39.70 -50.57 23.93
N ALA A 359 -39.80 -49.87 25.06
CA ALA A 359 -40.56 -50.19 26.28
C ALA A 359 -39.88 -51.04 27.38
N ALA A 360 -39.73 -50.36 28.53
CA ALA A 360 -40.39 -50.68 29.81
C ALA A 360 -39.66 -51.53 30.88
N LEU A 361 -39.37 -50.81 31.98
CA LEU A 361 -39.72 -51.11 33.39
C LEU A 361 -38.66 -51.67 34.38
N ASP A 362 -38.72 -51.01 35.56
CA ASP A 362 -38.37 -51.42 36.95
C ASP A 362 -36.89 -51.61 37.32
N GLY A 363 -36.38 -51.15 38.48
CA GLY A 363 -36.97 -50.48 39.64
C GLY A 363 -35.96 -50.49 40.82
N ALA A 364 -36.15 -49.56 41.77
CA ALA A 364 -35.61 -49.48 43.15
C ALA A 364 -34.08 -49.31 43.35
N GLY A 365 -33.58 -48.47 44.26
CA GLY A 365 -34.20 -47.66 45.31
C GLY A 365 -33.14 -47.01 46.23
N THR A 366 -33.60 -46.04 47.03
CA THR A 366 -33.04 -45.51 48.31
C THR A 366 -31.71 -44.72 48.27
N THR A 367 -31.42 -43.64 49.01
CA THR A 367 -32.02 -42.82 50.09
C THR A 367 -30.98 -41.69 50.33
N LEU A 368 -31.21 -40.41 50.66
CA LEU A 368 -31.78 -39.83 51.88
C LEU A 368 -31.68 -38.28 51.78
N ARG A 369 -32.72 -37.63 52.32
CA ARG A 369 -33.01 -36.20 52.63
C ARG A 369 -32.11 -35.66 53.78
N PRO A 370 -32.32 -34.47 54.44
CA PRO A 370 -33.09 -33.20 54.20
C PRO A 370 -32.25 -31.92 54.63
N PRO A 371 -32.78 -30.75 55.11
CA PRO A 371 -34.08 -30.00 54.96
C PRO A 371 -33.91 -28.52 54.44
N ARG A 372 -34.88 -27.77 53.84
CA ARG A 372 -36.27 -27.29 54.17
C ARG A 372 -36.28 -25.93 54.93
N ALA A 373 -37.20 -24.96 54.82
CA ALA A 373 -38.15 -24.36 53.85
C ALA A 373 -38.94 -23.20 54.57
N ALA A 374 -39.61 -22.29 53.84
CA ALA A 374 -40.96 -21.68 54.06
C ALA A 374 -41.10 -20.32 53.29
N HIS A 375 -41.94 -20.13 52.26
CA HIS A 375 -43.41 -19.88 52.17
C HIS A 375 -43.83 -18.46 52.63
N GLU A 376 -44.63 -17.64 51.93
CA GLU A 376 -46.03 -17.75 51.39
C GLU A 376 -46.33 -16.54 50.43
N ALA A 377 -46.97 -16.68 49.26
CA ALA A 377 -48.41 -16.60 48.89
C ALA A 377 -48.93 -15.25 48.27
N THR A 378 -49.44 -15.34 47.03
CA THR A 378 -50.26 -14.42 46.18
C THR A 378 -51.70 -14.19 46.74
N PRO A 379 -52.59 -13.26 46.26
CA PRO A 379 -52.98 -13.06 44.82
C PRO A 379 -53.72 -11.74 44.33
N ILE A 380 -53.92 -11.64 42.99
CA ILE A 380 -55.06 -11.07 42.16
C ILE A 380 -55.36 -9.54 42.04
N ALA A 381 -55.64 -9.10 40.78
CA ALA A 381 -56.02 -7.78 40.22
C ALA A 381 -57.58 -7.49 40.27
N PRO A 382 -58.20 -6.34 39.85
CA PRO A 382 -58.14 -5.73 38.49
C PRO A 382 -58.47 -4.18 38.28
N ALA A 383 -58.20 -3.69 37.05
CA ALA A 383 -58.86 -2.65 36.17
C ALA A 383 -59.23 -1.17 36.56
N ALA A 384 -58.59 -0.20 35.83
CA ALA A 384 -59.01 1.08 35.15
C ALA A 384 -60.01 2.12 35.79
N PRO A 385 -60.25 3.39 35.28
CA PRO A 385 -59.69 4.23 34.17
C PRO A 385 -59.50 5.78 34.44
N VAL A 386 -58.85 6.49 33.47
CA VAL A 386 -59.07 7.86 32.88
C VAL A 386 -59.16 9.17 33.73
N ALA A 387 -58.18 10.09 33.48
CA ALA A 387 -58.16 11.59 33.32
C ALA A 387 -58.98 12.53 34.26
N PRO A 388 -58.89 13.90 34.23
CA PRO A 388 -58.00 14.84 33.51
C PRO A 388 -57.41 15.98 34.42
N ALA A 389 -56.47 16.80 33.93
CA ALA A 389 -56.21 18.14 34.50
C ALA A 389 -55.53 19.11 33.52
N ALA A 390 -56.27 20.15 33.15
CA ALA A 390 -55.84 21.52 32.83
C ALA A 390 -56.93 22.44 33.44
N PRO A 391 -56.75 23.76 33.67
CA PRO A 391 -55.72 24.67 33.15
C PRO A 391 -55.09 25.57 34.24
N ILE A 392 -54.15 26.45 33.88
CA ILE A 392 -54.06 27.88 34.30
C ILE A 392 -52.93 28.53 33.48
N ALA A 393 -53.26 29.64 32.82
CA ALA A 393 -52.39 30.73 32.41
C ALA A 393 -53.01 32.02 33.01
N PRO A 394 -52.45 33.24 32.92
CA PRO A 394 -51.18 33.68 32.29
C PRO A 394 -50.37 34.66 33.21
N VAL A 395 -49.21 35.17 32.75
CA VAL A 395 -48.79 36.60 32.74
C VAL A 395 -47.42 36.72 32.04
N ALA A 396 -47.30 37.72 31.17
CA ALA A 396 -46.18 38.08 30.30
C ALA A 396 -45.01 38.75 31.04
N GLU A 397 -43.77 38.72 30.50
CA GLU A 397 -43.19 39.76 29.62
C GLU A 397 -41.64 39.66 29.53
N ALA A 398 -41.13 39.88 28.30
CA ALA A 398 -39.80 40.39 27.92
C ALA A 398 -38.52 39.50 27.92
N ALA A 399 -38.03 39.28 26.68
CA ALA A 399 -36.68 39.58 26.15
C ALA A 399 -35.69 38.42 25.85
N HIS A 400 -35.51 38.21 24.53
CA HIS A 400 -34.24 38.03 23.77
C HIS A 400 -33.24 36.94 24.19
N ALA A 401 -33.13 35.88 23.38
CA ALA A 401 -32.00 35.62 22.46
C ALA A 401 -31.73 34.12 22.23
N ASP A 402 -31.60 33.80 20.95
CA ASP A 402 -30.93 32.68 20.27
C ASP A 402 -31.30 31.20 20.51
N ASN A 403 -31.96 30.69 19.47
CA ASN A 403 -32.14 29.31 19.02
C ASN A 403 -31.05 28.31 19.43
N ASP A 404 -31.45 27.35 20.27
CA ASP A 404 -30.90 25.99 20.29
C ASP A 404 -31.17 25.31 18.94
N ALA A 405 -30.15 25.26 18.08
CA ALA A 405 -30.15 24.40 16.91
C ALA A 405 -29.93 22.95 17.35
N LEU A 406 -31.01 22.18 17.37
CA LEU A 406 -31.01 20.71 17.42
C LEU A 406 -29.98 20.14 16.43
N PRO A 407 -29.23 19.08 16.79
CA PRO A 407 -28.25 18.48 15.90
C PRO A 407 -28.95 17.95 14.63
N PRO A 408 -28.37 18.15 13.44
CA PRO A 408 -28.99 17.71 12.21
C PRO A 408 -29.12 16.18 12.22
N THR A 409 -30.32 15.71 11.89
CA THR A 409 -30.65 14.31 11.71
C THR A 409 -29.66 13.65 10.76
N ARG A 410 -29.05 12.56 11.25
CA ARG A 410 -28.11 11.69 10.53
C ARG A 410 -28.76 11.23 9.24
N ARG A 411 -28.48 11.90 8.12
CA ARG A 411 -28.86 11.43 6.78
C ARG A 411 -28.35 10.00 6.64
N GLU A 412 -29.23 9.06 6.31
CA GLU A 412 -28.88 7.69 5.94
C GLU A 412 -27.85 7.74 4.82
N ARG A 413 -26.57 7.57 5.18
CA ARG A 413 -25.47 7.50 4.23
C ARG A 413 -25.54 6.14 3.58
N LYS A 414 -25.86 6.13 2.29
CA LYS A 414 -25.93 4.94 1.45
C LYS A 414 -24.50 4.38 1.31
N ALA A 415 -24.21 3.30 2.03
CA ALA A 415 -22.90 2.65 2.03
C ALA A 415 -22.42 2.37 0.58
N PRO A 416 -21.09 2.43 0.33
CA PRO A 416 -20.54 2.07 -0.97
C PRO A 416 -21.00 0.65 -1.31
N ARG A 417 -21.63 0.50 -2.47
CA ARG A 417 -22.16 -0.77 -2.95
C ARG A 417 -20.99 -1.71 -3.22
N ASN A 418 -20.63 -2.54 -2.25
CA ASN A 418 -19.86 -3.75 -2.50
C ASN A 418 -20.64 -4.56 -3.53
N ARG A 419 -20.05 -4.77 -4.70
CA ARG A 419 -20.57 -5.70 -5.70
C ARG A 419 -20.63 -7.06 -5.00
N ILE A 420 -21.84 -7.57 -4.79
CA ILE A 420 -22.04 -8.93 -4.29
C ILE A 420 -21.46 -9.85 -5.36
N LEU A 421 -20.36 -10.54 -5.04
CA LEU A 421 -19.78 -11.53 -5.93
C LEU A 421 -20.62 -12.80 -5.88
N SER A 422 -20.73 -13.46 -7.03
CA SER A 422 -21.34 -14.77 -7.16
C SER A 422 -20.49 -15.85 -6.48
N ALA A 423 -21.12 -16.96 -6.10
CA ALA A 423 -20.41 -18.12 -5.55
C ALA A 423 -19.31 -18.65 -6.50
N ALA A 424 -19.47 -18.49 -7.81
CA ALA A 424 -18.46 -18.89 -8.79
C ALA A 424 -17.22 -17.96 -8.74
N GLU A 425 -17.42 -16.65 -8.61
CA GLU A 425 -16.33 -15.67 -8.45
C GLU A 425 -15.55 -15.93 -7.16
N TRP A 426 -16.23 -16.26 -6.04
CA TRP A 426 -15.56 -16.64 -4.80
C TRP A 426 -14.69 -17.89 -4.94
N ARG A 427 -15.17 -18.92 -5.65
CA ARG A 427 -14.39 -20.13 -5.92
C ARG A 427 -13.19 -19.85 -6.83
N ALA A 428 -13.32 -18.99 -7.83
CA ALA A 428 -12.21 -18.61 -8.69
C ALA A 428 -11.06 -17.99 -7.88
N LEU A 429 -11.39 -17.01 -7.01
CA LEU A 429 -10.42 -16.42 -6.09
C LEU A 429 -9.79 -17.47 -5.14
N ALA A 430 -10.59 -18.41 -4.64
CA ALA A 430 -10.08 -19.48 -3.79
C ALA A 430 -9.11 -20.41 -4.54
N VAL A 431 -9.42 -20.78 -5.78
CA VAL A 431 -8.52 -21.60 -6.63
C VAL A 431 -7.21 -20.87 -6.89
N GLU A 432 -7.24 -19.58 -7.19
CA GLU A 432 -6.02 -18.78 -7.38
C GLU A 432 -5.18 -18.69 -6.10
N LEU A 433 -5.83 -18.50 -4.94
CA LEU A 433 -5.15 -18.50 -3.64
C LEU A 433 -4.53 -19.87 -3.31
N ASP A 434 -5.22 -20.96 -3.65
CA ASP A 434 -4.77 -22.33 -3.43
C ASP A 434 -3.60 -22.71 -4.35
N ASN A 435 -3.65 -22.30 -5.61
CA ASN A 435 -2.57 -22.48 -6.58
C ASN A 435 -1.30 -21.71 -6.19
N ALA A 436 -1.43 -20.68 -5.36
CA ALA A 436 -0.31 -19.90 -4.86
C ALA A 436 0.41 -20.54 -3.66
N ARG A 437 0.12 -21.79 -3.29
CA ARG A 437 0.87 -22.54 -2.27
C ARG A 437 2.38 -22.59 -2.55
N GLY A 438 3.14 -22.72 -1.47
CA GLY A 438 4.61 -22.84 -1.50
C GLY A 438 5.35 -21.51 -1.28
N PRO A 439 6.68 -21.51 -1.39
CA PRO A 439 7.49 -20.32 -1.16
C PRO A 439 7.23 -19.29 -2.25
N LYS A 440 6.77 -18.10 -1.84
CA LYS A 440 6.53 -16.96 -2.73
C LYS A 440 7.34 -15.75 -2.28
N PRO A 441 7.74 -14.86 -3.20
CA PRO A 441 8.29 -13.56 -2.82
C PRO A 441 7.31 -12.79 -1.93
N VAL A 442 7.82 -12.06 -0.94
CA VAL A 442 7.02 -11.27 0.02
C VAL A 442 5.93 -10.43 -0.67
N ARG A 443 6.27 -9.78 -1.78
CA ARG A 443 5.33 -8.92 -2.51
C ARG A 443 4.16 -9.69 -3.13
N VAL A 444 4.40 -10.92 -3.58
CA VAL A 444 3.32 -11.80 -4.10
C VAL A 444 2.40 -12.21 -2.94
N ILE A 445 2.95 -12.47 -1.75
CA ILE A 445 2.16 -12.77 -0.55
C ILE A 445 1.29 -11.56 -0.17
N GLU A 446 1.85 -10.35 -0.15
CA GLU A 446 1.10 -9.11 0.13
C GLU A 446 -0.02 -8.87 -0.88
N GLN A 447 0.25 -9.10 -2.17
CA GLN A 447 -0.75 -8.98 -3.23
C GLN A 447 -1.88 -9.99 -3.05
N LEU A 448 -1.57 -11.28 -2.88
CA LEU A 448 -2.55 -12.34 -2.66
C LEU A 448 -3.36 -12.08 -1.38
N PHE A 449 -2.71 -11.60 -0.32
CA PHE A 449 -3.37 -11.23 0.92
C PHE A 449 -4.45 -10.16 0.69
N ALA A 450 -4.08 -9.07 0.01
CA ALA A 450 -4.99 -7.94 -0.21
C ALA A 450 -6.09 -8.26 -1.24
N THR A 451 -5.75 -8.96 -2.33
CA THR A 451 -6.64 -9.15 -3.48
C THR A 451 -7.48 -10.42 -3.42
N HIS A 452 -7.04 -11.46 -2.71
CA HIS A 452 -7.72 -12.76 -2.65
C HIS A 452 -8.12 -13.12 -1.22
N TYR A 453 -7.15 -13.22 -0.30
CA TYR A 453 -7.40 -13.69 1.05
C TYR A 453 -8.39 -12.81 1.81
N THR A 454 -8.19 -11.48 1.79
CA THR A 454 -9.01 -10.55 2.57
C THR A 454 -10.48 -10.55 2.11
N PRO A 455 -10.80 -10.47 0.80
CA PRO A 455 -12.17 -10.65 0.32
C PRO A 455 -12.80 -12.00 0.72
N LEU A 456 -12.06 -13.11 0.58
CA LEU A 456 -12.55 -14.45 0.94
C LEU A 456 -12.76 -14.61 2.45
N LEU A 457 -11.91 -13.99 3.27
CA LEU A 457 -12.08 -13.93 4.72
C LEU A 457 -13.36 -13.16 5.07
N GLY A 458 -13.61 -12.03 4.40
CA GLY A 458 -14.85 -11.27 4.53
C GLY A 458 -16.09 -12.14 4.23
N ALA A 459 -16.09 -12.80 3.07
CA ALA A 459 -17.18 -13.69 2.64
C ALA A 459 -17.38 -14.89 3.58
N THR A 460 -16.29 -15.42 4.14
CA THR A 460 -16.34 -16.48 5.16
C THR A 460 -17.00 -16.01 6.45
N LEU A 461 -16.67 -14.80 6.91
CA LEU A 461 -17.19 -14.23 8.14
C LEU A 461 -18.65 -13.75 8.01
N THR A 462 -19.10 -13.42 6.80
CA THR A 462 -20.50 -13.08 6.52
C THR A 462 -21.38 -14.29 6.17
N GLY A 463 -20.79 -15.48 6.02
CA GLY A 463 -21.51 -16.69 5.64
C GLY A 463 -21.88 -16.78 4.15
N GLU A 464 -21.29 -15.93 3.30
CA GLU A 464 -21.48 -15.94 1.85
C GLU A 464 -20.64 -17.01 1.15
N ALA A 465 -19.54 -17.45 1.78
CA ALA A 465 -18.63 -18.46 1.25
C ALA A 465 -19.04 -19.89 1.65
N ASP A 466 -18.92 -20.83 0.70
CA ASP A 466 -19.17 -22.25 0.97
C ASP A 466 -18.05 -22.93 1.78
N ALA A 467 -18.25 -24.20 2.15
CA ALA A 467 -17.28 -24.95 2.94
C ALA A 467 -15.92 -25.15 2.23
N ALA A 468 -15.89 -25.22 0.90
CA ALA A 468 -14.65 -25.41 0.16
C ALA A 468 -13.79 -24.15 0.20
N VAL A 469 -14.40 -22.98 -0.03
CA VAL A 469 -13.72 -21.68 0.09
C VAL A 469 -13.17 -21.48 1.50
N ARG A 470 -13.96 -21.80 2.53
CA ARG A 470 -13.52 -21.74 3.94
C ARG A 470 -12.29 -22.61 4.19
N GLY A 471 -12.27 -23.83 3.67
CA GLY A 471 -11.12 -24.74 3.77
C GLY A 471 -9.84 -24.15 3.15
N VAL A 472 -9.95 -23.46 2.02
CA VAL A 472 -8.80 -22.77 1.38
C VAL A 472 -8.31 -21.62 2.24
N VAL A 473 -9.21 -20.77 2.74
CA VAL A 473 -8.87 -19.64 3.62
C VAL A 473 -8.15 -20.13 4.88
N ASP A 474 -8.68 -21.19 5.52
CA ASP A 474 -8.09 -21.79 6.72
C ASP A 474 -6.71 -22.40 6.42
N SER A 475 -6.58 -23.13 5.31
CA SER A 475 -5.31 -23.73 4.89
C SER A 475 -4.24 -22.66 4.59
N TRP A 476 -4.61 -21.56 3.93
CA TRP A 476 -3.68 -20.46 3.65
C TRP A 476 -3.28 -19.76 4.95
N ARG A 477 -4.23 -19.50 5.85
CA ARG A 477 -3.98 -18.91 7.18
C ARG A 477 -2.96 -19.72 7.96
N THR A 478 -3.17 -21.04 8.10
CA THR A 478 -2.28 -21.93 8.85
C THR A 478 -0.89 -22.00 8.21
N SER A 479 -0.83 -22.07 6.87
CA SER A 479 0.45 -22.12 6.15
C SER A 479 1.24 -20.81 6.29
N PHE A 480 0.57 -19.67 6.19
CA PHE A 480 1.16 -18.36 6.43
C PHE A 480 1.68 -18.25 7.86
N GLU A 481 0.85 -18.60 8.86
CA GLU A 481 1.24 -18.50 10.27
C GLU A 481 2.49 -19.32 10.58
N HIS A 482 2.53 -20.56 10.11
CA HIS A 482 3.69 -21.41 10.27
C HIS A 482 4.94 -20.80 9.61
N SER A 483 4.82 -20.43 8.33
CA SER A 483 5.92 -19.85 7.56
C SER A 483 6.43 -18.53 8.16
N TYR A 484 5.53 -17.68 8.65
CA TYR A 484 5.91 -16.41 9.25
C TYR A 484 6.58 -16.59 10.61
N ARG A 485 6.11 -17.51 11.46
CA ARG A 485 6.78 -17.84 12.74
C ARG A 485 8.20 -18.35 12.51
N GLU A 486 8.38 -19.23 11.53
CA GLU A 486 9.71 -19.73 11.17
C GLU A 486 10.59 -18.62 10.60
N ALA A 487 10.08 -17.85 9.64
CA ALA A 487 10.81 -16.75 9.02
C ALA A 487 11.17 -15.65 10.02
N PHE A 488 10.27 -15.31 10.96
CA PHE A 488 10.48 -14.25 11.95
C PHE A 488 11.72 -14.49 12.80
N SER A 489 11.99 -15.75 13.17
CA SER A 489 13.23 -16.12 13.86
C SER A 489 14.47 -15.76 13.03
N ALA A 490 14.44 -15.97 11.71
CA ALA A 490 15.52 -15.60 10.80
C ALA A 490 15.60 -14.08 10.54
N LEU A 491 14.47 -13.36 10.53
CA LEU A 491 14.42 -11.90 10.34
C LEU A 491 15.25 -11.17 11.42
N ARG A 492 15.19 -11.66 12.66
CA ARG A 492 15.93 -11.09 13.82
C ARG A 492 17.44 -11.12 13.61
N VAL A 493 17.96 -12.12 12.90
CA VAL A 493 19.40 -12.31 12.70
C VAL A 493 19.87 -11.65 11.39
N THR A 494 19.15 -11.89 10.29
CA THR A 494 19.62 -11.53 8.95
C THR A 494 19.42 -10.05 8.60
N GLY A 495 18.47 -9.38 9.25
CA GLY A 495 18.07 -8.00 8.94
C GLY A 495 17.34 -7.83 7.61
N LYS A 496 17.27 -8.87 6.76
CA LYS A 496 16.44 -8.88 5.55
C LYS A 496 15.00 -9.13 5.94
N ARG A 497 14.16 -8.08 5.92
CA ARG A 497 12.77 -8.15 6.36
C ARG A 497 11.84 -7.32 5.46
N PRO A 498 10.54 -7.66 5.42
CA PRO A 498 9.55 -6.75 4.86
C PRO A 498 9.49 -5.44 5.66
N PRO A 499 8.84 -4.39 5.11
CA PRO A 499 8.54 -3.17 5.87
C PRO A 499 7.70 -3.51 7.10
N MET A 500 8.25 -3.26 8.28
CA MET A 500 7.59 -3.56 9.55
C MET A 500 6.87 -2.33 10.10
N VAL A 501 5.99 -2.54 11.07
CA VAL A 501 5.29 -1.46 11.80
C VAL A 501 6.26 -0.43 12.37
N PHE A 502 7.40 -0.86 12.93
CA PHE A 502 8.39 0.06 13.49
C PHE A 502 9.18 0.86 12.43
N ASP A 503 9.07 0.51 11.14
CA ASP A 503 9.64 1.28 10.02
C ASP A 503 8.70 2.44 9.59
N ALA A 504 7.47 2.50 10.11
CA ALA A 504 6.46 3.51 9.78
C ALA A 504 6.95 4.97 9.87
N PRO A 505 7.74 5.39 10.89
CA PRO A 505 8.26 6.75 10.96
C PRO A 505 9.18 7.12 9.78
N ASP A 506 10.03 6.18 9.35
CA ASP A 506 10.99 6.42 8.28
C ASP A 506 10.31 6.40 6.91
N ILE A 507 9.30 5.53 6.75
CA ILE A 507 8.39 5.52 5.60
C ILE A 507 7.66 6.86 5.50
N ALA A 508 7.02 7.33 6.59
CA ALA A 508 6.32 8.62 6.62
C ALA A 508 7.26 9.78 6.25
N ALA A 509 8.47 9.81 6.81
CA ALA A 509 9.45 10.85 6.51
C ALA A 509 9.88 10.85 5.04
N ARG A 510 10.03 9.66 4.42
CA ARG A 510 10.33 9.52 2.99
C ARG A 510 9.19 10.05 2.13
N ILE A 511 7.96 9.65 2.40
CA ILE A 511 6.77 10.07 1.66
C ILE A 511 6.57 11.59 1.79
N ALA A 512 6.76 12.12 2.99
CA ALA A 512 6.65 13.54 3.27
C ALA A 512 7.61 14.38 2.43
N ARG A 513 8.87 13.94 2.30
CA ARG A 513 9.87 14.62 1.45
C ARG A 513 9.47 14.60 -0.02
N LEU A 514 9.01 13.45 -0.52
CA LEU A 514 8.59 13.30 -1.93
C LEU A 514 7.38 14.18 -2.26
N ASN A 515 6.50 14.42 -1.30
CA ASN A 515 5.28 15.22 -1.46
C ASN A 515 5.42 16.67 -0.96
N GLY A 516 6.63 17.11 -0.59
CA GLY A 516 6.88 18.47 -0.12
C GLY A 516 6.05 18.86 1.11
N ALA A 517 5.82 17.92 2.02
CA ALA A 517 5.13 18.18 3.28
C ALA A 517 6.04 18.98 4.24
N ARG A 518 5.45 19.93 4.97
CA ARG A 518 6.12 20.78 5.97
C ARG A 518 6.24 20.12 7.33
N GLY A 519 5.42 19.11 7.59
CA GLY A 519 5.41 18.38 8.85
C GLY A 519 4.95 16.94 8.64
N VAL A 520 5.32 16.08 9.59
CA VAL A 520 4.89 14.68 9.63
C VAL A 520 4.23 14.41 10.97
N LYS A 521 3.07 13.75 10.93
CA LYS A 521 2.35 13.24 12.09
C LYS A 521 2.10 11.75 11.93
N LEU A 522 2.26 11.03 13.02
CA LEU A 522 2.06 9.59 13.09
C LEU A 522 0.82 9.32 13.93
N LEU A 523 -0.10 8.52 13.38
CA LEU A 523 -1.30 8.07 14.07
C LEU A 523 -1.35 6.54 14.03
N LEU A 524 -1.12 5.94 15.19
CA LEU A 524 -1.25 4.50 15.42
C LEU A 524 -2.69 4.20 15.85
N VAL A 525 -3.34 3.28 15.15
CA VAL A 525 -4.67 2.78 15.50
C VAL A 525 -4.51 1.36 16.03
N ASP A 526 -4.84 1.18 17.31
CA ASP A 526 -4.68 -0.08 18.06
C ASP A 526 -5.61 -1.16 17.49
N ALA A 527 -5.06 -2.33 17.13
CA ALA A 527 -5.79 -3.45 16.53
C ALA A 527 -6.44 -3.13 15.16
N MET A 528 -5.83 -2.28 14.33
CA MET A 528 -6.35 -1.99 12.99
C MET A 528 -5.94 -3.06 11.96
N ARG A 529 -6.84 -4.02 11.74
CA ARG A 529 -6.74 -4.98 10.63
C ARG A 529 -6.79 -4.32 9.25
N PHE A 530 -6.16 -4.95 8.26
CA PHE A 530 -6.05 -4.43 6.88
C PHE A 530 -7.39 -4.00 6.26
N ASP A 531 -8.40 -4.86 6.23
CA ASP A 531 -9.73 -4.56 5.66
C ASP A 531 -10.47 -3.43 6.40
N LEU A 532 -10.31 -3.37 7.72
CA LEU A 532 -10.84 -2.26 8.52
C LEU A 532 -10.17 -0.95 8.11
N GLY A 533 -8.84 -0.93 7.97
CA GLY A 533 -8.13 0.25 7.49
C GLY A 533 -8.54 0.65 6.08
N GLU A 534 -8.77 -0.30 5.17
CA GLU A 534 -9.26 -0.03 3.81
C GLU A 534 -10.63 0.69 3.84
N ARG A 535 -11.54 0.27 4.72
CA ARG A 535 -12.84 0.94 4.93
C ARG A 535 -12.67 2.32 5.56
N VAL A 536 -11.79 2.47 6.54
CA VAL A 536 -11.45 3.78 7.14
C VAL A 536 -10.94 4.74 6.06
N ALA A 537 -10.08 4.27 5.14
CA ALA A 537 -9.61 5.08 4.02
C ALA A 537 -10.75 5.51 3.08
N ALA A 538 -11.68 4.61 2.78
CA ALA A 538 -12.84 4.92 1.95
C ALA A 538 -13.70 6.02 2.59
N HIS A 539 -14.04 5.88 3.87
CA HIS A 539 -14.79 6.89 4.64
C HIS A 539 -14.03 8.21 4.74
N LEU A 540 -12.73 8.18 5.01
CA LEU A 540 -11.90 9.39 5.07
C LEU A 540 -11.87 10.12 3.72
N LYS A 541 -11.80 9.40 2.61
CA LYS A 541 -11.84 10.00 1.27
C LYS A 541 -13.15 10.74 1.04
N GLU A 542 -14.27 10.17 1.49
CA GLU A 542 -15.59 10.80 1.41
C GLU A 542 -15.73 12.03 2.33
N ILE A 543 -15.19 11.97 3.55
CA ILE A 543 -15.29 13.06 4.55
C ILE A 543 -14.33 14.22 4.21
N MET A 544 -13.15 13.90 3.71
CA MET A 544 -12.09 14.88 3.48
C MET A 544 -12.20 15.55 2.12
N MET A 545 -12.72 14.87 1.10
CA MET A 545 -12.86 15.38 -0.28
C MET A 545 -11.59 16.10 -0.74
N ASP A 546 -11.62 17.44 -0.85
CA ASP A 546 -10.52 18.27 -1.36
C ASP A 546 -9.57 18.77 -0.25
N ARG A 547 -9.86 18.46 1.02
CA ARG A 547 -9.06 18.94 2.17
C ARG A 547 -7.85 18.07 2.48
N ALA A 548 -7.83 16.82 2.00
CA ALA A 548 -6.67 15.94 2.12
C ALA A 548 -6.65 14.91 1.00
N ILE A 549 -5.44 14.54 0.57
CA ILE A 549 -5.24 13.54 -0.49
C ILE A 549 -4.49 12.35 0.06
N LEU A 550 -5.01 11.15 -0.21
CA LEU A 550 -4.31 9.90 0.02
C LEU A 550 -3.20 9.77 -1.03
N VAL A 551 -1.95 9.96 -0.60
CA VAL A 551 -0.77 9.95 -1.50
C VAL A 551 -0.14 8.56 -1.62
N GLU A 552 -0.27 7.73 -0.59
CA GLU A 552 0.30 6.38 -0.61
C GLU A 552 -0.52 5.42 0.26
N ARG A 553 -0.67 4.18 -0.24
CA ARG A 553 -1.20 3.03 0.51
C ARG A 553 -0.10 1.99 0.56
N SER A 554 0.17 1.49 1.75
CA SER A 554 1.19 0.49 2.01
C SER A 554 0.66 -0.55 2.98
N LEU A 555 1.31 -1.72 2.95
CA LEU A 555 1.11 -2.77 3.94
C LEU A 555 2.35 -2.81 4.84
N LEU A 556 2.14 -2.95 6.14
CA LEU A 556 3.21 -3.15 7.13
C LEU A 556 3.04 -4.51 7.80
N TRP A 557 4.16 -5.07 8.24
CA TRP A 557 4.21 -6.34 8.96
C TRP A 557 4.42 -6.09 10.46
N ALA A 558 3.53 -6.61 11.28
CA ALA A 558 3.65 -6.59 12.74
C ALA A 558 4.66 -7.66 13.19
N ALA A 559 5.53 -7.28 14.11
CA ALA A 559 6.47 -8.24 14.70
C ALA A 559 5.75 -9.22 15.63
N LEU A 560 6.31 -10.41 15.84
CA LEU A 560 5.75 -11.37 16.81
C LEU A 560 6.24 -11.09 18.25
N PRO A 561 5.36 -11.23 19.26
CA PRO A 561 3.89 -11.35 19.13
C PRO A 561 3.25 -10.04 18.62
N PRO A 562 2.21 -10.11 17.77
CA PRO A 562 1.54 -8.93 17.24
C PRO A 562 0.57 -8.37 18.28
N THR A 563 1.12 -7.67 19.27
CA THR A 563 0.39 -6.95 20.31
C THR A 563 0.87 -5.51 20.39
N THR A 564 0.02 -4.62 20.91
CA THR A 564 0.32 -3.20 21.06
C THR A 564 1.62 -2.98 21.82
N THR A 565 1.80 -3.67 22.96
CA THR A 565 2.98 -3.58 23.82
C THR A 565 4.26 -3.94 23.06
N ALA A 566 4.22 -5.02 22.27
CA ALA A 566 5.34 -5.44 21.45
C ALA A 566 5.70 -4.40 20.39
N GLN A 567 4.70 -3.92 19.65
CA GLN A 567 4.93 -2.98 18.55
C GLN A 567 5.39 -1.61 19.04
N ILE A 568 4.85 -1.09 20.14
CA ILE A 568 5.30 0.18 20.74
C ILE A 568 6.75 0.07 21.22
N SER A 569 7.12 -1.05 21.87
CA SER A 569 8.50 -1.30 22.28
C SER A 569 9.46 -1.28 21.08
N LEU A 570 9.07 -1.92 19.97
CA LEU A 570 9.85 -1.93 18.74
C LEU A 570 9.87 -0.58 18.02
N LEU A 571 8.78 0.19 18.03
CA LEU A 571 8.75 1.56 17.51
C LEU A 571 9.75 2.46 18.23
N ALA A 572 9.96 2.24 19.54
CA ALA A 572 10.90 3.00 20.36
C ALA A 572 12.36 2.65 20.05
N ARG A 573 12.65 1.36 19.85
CA ARG A 573 14.00 0.83 19.63
C ARG A 573 14.40 0.77 18.15
N GLY A 574 13.42 0.80 17.25
CA GLY A 574 13.63 0.59 15.82
C GLY A 574 14.09 -0.84 15.50
N PRO A 575 14.79 -1.03 14.36
CA PRO A 575 15.20 -2.35 13.89
C PRO A 575 16.11 -3.12 14.85
N ASP A 576 16.92 -2.42 15.64
CA ASP A 576 17.84 -3.06 16.58
C ASP A 576 17.08 -3.77 17.72
N GLY A 577 15.88 -3.30 18.04
CA GLY A 577 15.00 -3.93 19.03
C GLY A 577 14.56 -5.36 18.65
N LEU A 578 14.61 -5.74 17.36
CA LEU A 578 14.32 -7.13 16.95
C LEU A 578 15.40 -8.12 17.40
N ARG A 579 16.65 -7.68 17.56
CA ARG A 579 17.77 -8.55 17.97
C ARG A 579 17.72 -8.84 19.46
N GLU A 580 17.22 -7.89 20.23
CA GLU A 580 17.09 -8.02 21.68
C GLU A 580 15.99 -9.02 22.04
N THR A 581 16.16 -9.70 23.16
CA THR A 581 15.07 -10.49 23.74
C THR A 581 14.00 -9.50 24.19
N MET A 582 12.80 -9.63 23.62
CA MET A 582 11.66 -8.83 24.04
C MET A 582 11.48 -8.99 25.56
N PRO A 583 11.39 -7.87 26.33
CA PRO A 583 11.12 -7.98 27.75
C PRO A 583 9.80 -8.74 27.96
N PRO A 584 9.69 -9.54 29.03
CA PRO A 584 8.43 -10.20 29.37
C PRO A 584 7.34 -9.13 29.44
N SER A 585 6.20 -9.42 28.80
CA SER A 585 5.08 -8.47 28.66
C SER A 585 4.73 -7.86 30.02
N GLU A 586 4.99 -6.57 30.19
CA GLU A 586 4.34 -5.80 31.25
C GLU A 586 2.84 -5.77 30.94
N ALA A 587 2.00 -5.72 31.99
CA ALA A 587 0.56 -5.70 31.82
C ALA A 587 0.15 -4.51 30.94
N GLU A 588 -0.64 -4.77 29.90
CA GLU A 588 -1.13 -3.73 29.02
C GLU A 588 -1.81 -2.62 29.84
N PRO A 589 -1.48 -1.34 29.58
CA PRO A 589 -2.11 -0.24 30.27
C PRO A 589 -3.63 -0.30 30.05
N ALA A 590 -4.38 -0.09 31.12
CA ALA A 590 -5.83 -0.21 31.11
C ALA A 590 -6.43 0.66 30.00
N ILE A 591 -7.07 0.02 29.02
CA ILE A 591 -7.75 0.72 27.93
C ILE A 591 -8.89 1.56 28.51
N ALA A 592 -8.92 2.83 28.12
CA ALA A 592 -9.96 3.76 28.51
C ALA A 592 -11.34 3.16 28.17
N ARG A 593 -12.31 3.27 29.08
CA ARG A 593 -13.69 2.80 28.87
C ARG A 593 -14.60 3.98 28.54
N GLY A 594 -15.65 3.73 27.75
CA GLY A 594 -16.70 4.71 27.45
C GLY A 594 -16.28 5.75 26.41
N ARG A 595 -16.74 7.01 26.52
CA ARG A 595 -16.49 8.06 25.51
C ARG A 595 -15.00 8.41 25.33
N ALA A 596 -14.17 8.09 26.32
CA ALA A 596 -12.74 8.37 26.29
C ALA A 596 -11.97 7.54 25.24
N VAL A 597 -12.55 6.45 24.71
CA VAL A 597 -11.84 5.61 23.72
C VAL A 597 -11.68 6.30 22.36
N ALA A 598 -12.53 7.28 22.05
CA ALA A 598 -12.41 8.08 20.82
C ALA A 598 -11.41 9.24 20.94
N THR A 599 -10.76 9.39 22.09
CA THR A 599 -9.78 10.45 22.33
C THR A 599 -8.40 10.01 21.87
N LEU A 600 -7.77 10.81 21.01
CA LEU A 600 -6.38 10.59 20.62
C LEU A 600 -5.45 10.93 21.78
N ARG A 601 -4.61 9.96 22.17
CA ARG A 601 -3.60 10.14 23.22
C ARG A 601 -2.23 10.36 22.59
N ARG A 602 -1.48 11.34 23.09
CA ARG A 602 -0.09 11.57 22.66
C ARG A 602 0.82 10.66 23.45
N GLU A 603 1.56 9.81 22.76
CA GLU A 603 2.55 8.93 23.36
C GLU A 603 3.95 9.30 22.88
N ARG A 604 4.90 9.21 23.81
CA ARG A 604 6.33 9.35 23.51
C ARG A 604 6.93 7.96 23.44
N VAL A 605 7.40 7.61 22.25
CA VAL A 605 7.91 6.27 21.93
C VAL A 605 9.36 6.42 21.48
N GLY A 606 10.28 6.19 22.42
CA GLY A 606 11.69 6.52 22.24
C GLY A 606 11.91 8.03 22.07
N SER A 607 12.53 8.41 20.96
CA SER A 607 12.75 9.82 20.58
C SER A 607 11.58 10.44 19.82
N ARG A 608 10.54 9.67 19.52
CA ARG A 608 9.45 10.05 18.61
C ARG A 608 8.17 10.33 19.40
N GLU A 609 7.31 11.15 18.80
CA GLU A 609 5.96 11.39 19.31
C GLU A 609 4.95 10.82 18.32
N LEU A 610 3.97 10.08 18.84
CA LEU A 610 2.88 9.53 18.05
C LEU A 610 1.54 9.83 18.73
N MET A 611 0.49 9.91 17.92
CA MET A 611 -0.89 9.86 18.41
C MET A 611 -1.35 8.41 18.39
N LYS A 612 -2.01 7.96 19.45
CA LYS A 612 -2.59 6.62 19.55
C LYS A 612 -4.11 6.70 19.69
N LEU A 613 -4.81 5.78 19.03
CA LEU A 613 -6.26 5.60 19.09
C LEU A 613 -6.59 4.17 19.52
N ASP A 614 -7.24 4.01 20.67
CA ASP A 614 -7.60 2.69 21.23
C ASP A 614 -9.01 2.21 20.82
N LEU A 615 -9.68 2.96 19.94
CA LEU A 615 -11.10 2.81 19.64
C LEU A 615 -11.44 1.40 19.17
N VAL A 616 -10.68 0.89 18.21
CA VAL A 616 -10.93 -0.41 17.57
C VAL A 616 -10.84 -1.52 18.61
N GLU A 617 -9.72 -1.63 19.31
CA GLU A 617 -9.50 -2.60 20.38
C GLU A 617 -10.64 -2.57 21.44
N ALA A 618 -11.05 -1.39 21.91
CA ALA A 618 -12.14 -1.33 22.89
C ALA A 618 -13.50 -1.76 22.31
N ARG A 619 -13.77 -1.47 21.04
CA ARG A 619 -14.99 -1.92 20.34
C ARG A 619 -14.97 -3.42 20.05
N LEU A 620 -13.80 -4.04 20.01
CA LEU A 620 -13.62 -5.45 19.67
C LEU A 620 -13.57 -6.39 20.90
N ARG A 621 -13.39 -5.86 22.10
CA ARG A 621 -13.28 -6.65 23.34
C ARG A 621 -14.51 -7.46 23.72
N ALA A 622 -15.72 -6.98 23.42
CA ALA A 622 -16.96 -7.68 23.73
C ALA A 622 -17.48 -8.47 22.52
N ALA A 623 -18.46 -9.35 22.72
CA ALA A 623 -19.26 -9.82 21.59
C ALA A 623 -20.08 -8.65 21.00
N GLY A 624 -20.44 -8.74 19.72
CA GLY A 624 -21.08 -7.65 19.00
C GLY A 624 -21.97 -8.11 17.85
N PRO A 625 -22.47 -7.14 17.05
CA PRO A 625 -23.33 -7.42 15.90
C PRO A 625 -22.63 -8.28 14.84
N PRO A 626 -23.34 -8.70 13.77
CA PRO A 626 -22.76 -9.40 12.64
C PRO A 626 -21.50 -8.70 12.12
N PHE A 627 -20.57 -9.49 11.59
CA PHE A 627 -19.23 -9.04 11.23
C PHE A 627 -19.24 -7.81 10.30
N ALA A 628 -20.04 -7.83 9.24
CA ALA A 628 -20.11 -6.74 8.27
C ALA A 628 -20.59 -5.42 8.89
N GLU A 629 -21.66 -5.46 9.69
CA GLU A 629 -22.20 -4.29 10.39
C GLU A 629 -21.19 -3.75 11.41
N ARG A 630 -20.58 -4.65 12.18
CA ARG A 630 -19.64 -4.29 13.23
C ARG A 630 -18.40 -3.59 12.68
N ILE A 631 -17.76 -4.14 11.66
CA ILE A 631 -16.56 -3.56 11.06
C ILE A 631 -16.88 -2.24 10.36
N GLU A 632 -18.03 -2.14 9.70
CA GLU A 632 -18.46 -0.89 9.06
C GLU A 632 -18.68 0.23 10.09
N ALA A 633 -19.39 -0.07 11.19
CA ALA A 633 -19.62 0.89 12.26
C ALA A 633 -18.31 1.36 12.93
N ILE A 634 -17.36 0.44 13.15
CA ILE A 634 -16.04 0.80 13.68
C ILE A 634 -15.27 1.66 12.66
N ALA A 635 -15.31 1.32 11.37
CA ALA A 635 -14.63 2.08 10.33
C ALA A 635 -15.14 3.52 10.25
N GLU A 636 -16.46 3.73 10.29
CA GLU A 636 -17.09 5.05 10.32
C GLU A 636 -16.64 5.85 11.55
N GLU A 637 -16.67 5.23 12.74
CA GLU A 637 -16.28 5.89 14.00
C GLU A 637 -14.80 6.29 14.01
N VAL A 638 -13.90 5.40 13.53
CA VAL A 638 -12.48 5.71 13.38
C VAL A 638 -12.28 6.84 12.37
N ALA A 639 -12.90 6.76 11.19
CA ALA A 639 -12.76 7.76 10.15
C ALA A 639 -13.21 9.15 10.64
N ASP A 640 -14.29 9.24 11.41
CA ASP A 640 -14.74 10.49 12.03
C ASP A 640 -13.71 11.07 13.02
N VAL A 641 -13.10 10.24 13.86
CA VAL A 641 -12.04 10.67 14.79
C VAL A 641 -10.82 11.17 14.01
N VAL A 642 -10.37 10.42 13.00
CA VAL A 642 -9.22 10.76 12.18
C VAL A 642 -9.48 12.03 11.38
N ALA A 643 -10.67 12.21 10.79
CA ALA A 643 -11.03 13.42 10.05
C ALA A 643 -11.02 14.68 10.92
N ARG A 644 -11.54 14.59 12.16
CA ARG A 644 -11.46 15.69 13.13
C ARG A 644 -10.00 16.04 13.47
N PHE A 645 -9.16 15.03 13.62
CA PHE A 645 -7.73 15.26 13.85
C PHE A 645 -7.06 15.91 12.64
N MET A 646 -7.30 15.41 11.43
CA MET A 646 -6.77 16.01 10.20
C MET A 646 -7.18 17.48 10.05
N ALA A 647 -8.43 17.83 10.40
CA ALA A 647 -8.89 19.22 10.36
C ALA A 647 -8.15 20.15 11.33
N SER A 648 -7.52 19.61 12.39
CA SER A 648 -6.70 20.38 13.32
C SER A 648 -5.25 20.54 12.88
N LEU A 649 -4.81 19.81 11.85
CA LEU A 649 -3.43 19.84 11.40
C LEU A 649 -3.16 21.05 10.49
N PRO A 650 -1.97 21.67 10.58
CA PRO A 650 -1.56 22.70 9.63
C PRO A 650 -1.54 22.16 8.18
N PRO A 651 -1.76 23.02 7.17
CA PRO A 651 -1.69 22.61 5.77
C PRO A 651 -0.27 22.12 5.40
N ARG A 652 -0.21 21.26 4.38
CA ARG A 652 0.97 20.51 3.94
C ARG A 652 1.56 19.63 5.06
N THR A 653 0.72 19.09 5.94
CA THR A 653 1.15 18.08 6.92
C THR A 653 0.87 16.69 6.36
N LEU A 654 1.89 15.83 6.33
CA LEU A 654 1.67 14.41 6.07
C LEU A 654 1.22 13.73 7.37
N LEU A 655 0.05 13.12 7.35
CA LEU A 655 -0.42 12.21 8.39
C LEU A 655 -0.27 10.76 7.89
N LEU A 656 0.53 9.95 8.57
CA LEU A 656 0.53 8.50 8.37
C LEU A 656 -0.40 7.87 9.39
N VAL A 657 -1.49 7.26 8.92
CA VAL A 657 -2.42 6.44 9.72
C VAL A 657 -2.06 4.98 9.50
N PHE A 658 -1.72 4.24 10.56
CA PHE A 658 -1.28 2.86 10.44
C PHE A 658 -1.72 2.00 11.63
N GLY A 659 -1.88 0.70 11.39
CA GLY A 659 -2.17 -0.27 12.43
C GLY A 659 -0.90 -0.77 13.10
N ASP A 660 -0.98 -1.17 14.36
CA ASP A 660 0.09 -1.89 15.06
C ASP A 660 -0.01 -3.40 14.86
N HIS A 661 -1.19 -3.97 15.05
CA HIS A 661 -1.52 -5.36 14.73
C HIS A 661 -2.97 -5.44 14.27
N GLY A 662 -3.36 -6.58 13.73
CA GLY A 662 -4.75 -6.89 13.44
C GLY A 662 -5.32 -7.89 14.44
N PHE A 663 -6.43 -8.51 14.09
CA PHE A 663 -7.17 -9.37 15.00
C PHE A 663 -7.95 -10.47 14.26
N ARG A 664 -8.30 -11.51 15.01
CA ARG A 664 -9.20 -12.57 14.59
C ARG A 664 -10.53 -12.44 15.28
N MET A 665 -11.61 -12.73 14.57
CA MET A 665 -12.95 -12.81 15.12
C MET A 665 -13.55 -14.15 14.75
N THR A 666 -14.25 -14.75 15.70
CA THR A 666 -15.02 -15.96 15.45
C THR A 666 -16.50 -15.56 15.27
N PRO A 667 -17.15 -15.93 14.16
CA PRO A 667 -18.59 -15.77 14.04
C PRO A 667 -19.28 -16.61 15.12
N MET A 668 -20.33 -16.07 15.74
CA MET A 668 -21.15 -16.79 16.72
C MET A 668 -22.52 -17.10 16.11
N GLY A 669 -23.01 -18.32 16.38
CA GLY A 669 -24.23 -18.83 15.74
C GLY A 669 -24.09 -18.92 14.22
N ASP A 670 -25.18 -18.68 13.49
CA ASP A 670 -25.22 -18.68 12.02
C ASP A 670 -24.68 -17.36 11.41
N GLY A 671 -23.70 -16.72 12.04
CA GLY A 671 -23.17 -15.41 11.63
C GLY A 671 -24.00 -14.20 12.08
N THR A 672 -25.01 -14.42 12.93
CA THR A 672 -25.88 -13.36 13.48
C THR A 672 -25.20 -12.50 14.53
N ALA A 673 -24.06 -12.93 15.05
CA ALA A 673 -23.24 -12.18 15.98
C ALA A 673 -21.75 -12.50 15.79
N THR A 674 -20.90 -11.67 16.38
CA THR A 674 -19.46 -11.91 16.44
C THR A 674 -19.00 -12.03 17.88
N GLY A 675 -18.07 -12.94 18.13
CA GLY A 675 -17.40 -13.06 19.43
C GLY A 675 -16.46 -11.90 19.73
N PRO A 676 -15.83 -11.91 20.91
CA PRO A 676 -14.71 -11.02 21.20
C PRO A 676 -13.56 -11.29 20.22
N ALA A 677 -12.81 -10.25 19.86
CA ALA A 677 -11.62 -10.41 19.05
C ALA A 677 -10.49 -11.08 19.84
N SER A 678 -9.61 -11.77 19.11
CA SER A 678 -8.38 -12.37 19.63
C SER A 678 -7.17 -11.85 18.86
N GLN A 679 -6.03 -11.74 19.55
CA GLN A 679 -4.77 -11.19 19.04
C GLN A 679 -3.58 -11.94 19.63
N GLY A 680 -2.37 -11.66 19.12
CA GLY A 680 -1.11 -12.27 19.59
C GLY A 680 -0.73 -13.57 18.88
N GLY A 681 -1.51 -14.02 17.89
CA GLY A 681 -1.20 -15.14 17.01
C GLY A 681 -0.18 -14.79 15.92
N GLY A 682 -0.01 -15.66 14.93
CA GLY A 682 0.84 -15.40 13.76
C GLY A 682 0.05 -15.35 12.46
N SER A 683 -1.27 -15.26 12.55
CA SER A 683 -2.13 -15.28 11.37
C SER A 683 -1.93 -14.03 10.50
N PRO A 684 -2.16 -14.12 9.19
CA PRO A 684 -2.03 -12.99 8.27
C PRO A 684 -2.93 -11.81 8.65
N GLU A 685 -4.15 -12.06 9.16
CA GLU A 685 -5.03 -10.99 9.65
C GLU A 685 -4.56 -10.30 10.94
N GLU A 686 -3.64 -10.90 11.70
CA GLU A 686 -3.02 -10.29 12.88
C GLU A 686 -1.72 -9.56 12.55
N VAL A 687 -0.99 -10.06 11.54
CA VAL A 687 0.37 -9.61 11.20
C VAL A 687 0.36 -8.51 10.13
N LEU A 688 -0.51 -8.60 9.14
CA LEU A 688 -0.51 -7.71 7.99
C LEU A 688 -1.49 -6.56 8.24
N VAL A 689 -0.94 -5.36 8.43
CA VAL A 689 -1.69 -4.17 8.83
C VAL A 689 -1.59 -3.05 7.79
N PRO A 690 -2.60 -2.17 7.69
CA PRO A 690 -2.61 -1.13 6.69
C PRO A 690 -1.79 0.08 7.16
N ALA A 691 -1.20 0.80 6.21
CA ALA A 691 -0.60 2.11 6.40
C ALA A 691 -0.99 3.05 5.27
N GLN A 692 -1.49 4.23 5.62
CA GLN A 692 -2.10 5.16 4.68
C GLN A 692 -1.53 6.56 4.94
N ALA A 693 -0.88 7.12 3.92
CA ALA A 693 -0.28 8.43 3.99
C ALA A 693 -1.20 9.48 3.37
N TRP A 694 -1.66 10.42 4.19
CA TRP A 694 -2.55 11.50 3.79
C TRP A 694 -1.82 12.84 3.85
N LEU A 695 -1.86 13.60 2.77
CA LEU A 695 -1.38 14.98 2.75
C LEU A 695 -2.54 15.92 3.05
N VAL A 696 -2.49 16.59 4.20
CA VAL A 696 -3.53 17.55 4.65
C VAL A 696 -3.27 18.93 4.06
N GLY A 697 -4.30 19.51 3.43
CA GLY A 697 -4.34 20.90 2.98
C GLY A 697 -3.57 21.20 1.69
N GLY A 698 -4.29 21.80 0.73
CA GLY A 698 -3.73 22.58 -0.39
C GLY A 698 -2.94 21.78 -1.42
N VAL A 699 -3.58 20.81 -2.07
CA VAL A 699 -3.14 20.32 -3.37
C VAL A 699 -3.99 21.07 -4.41
N HIS A 700 -3.46 22.20 -4.87
CA HIS A 700 -3.96 22.88 -6.07
C HIS A 700 -3.15 22.42 -7.26
#